data_AF-A0A946VDV8-F1
#
_entry.id   AF-A0A946VDV8-F1
#
_cell.length_a   1.000
_cell.length_b   1.000
_cell.length_c   1.000
_cell.angle_alpha   90.00
_cell.angle_beta   90.00
_cell.angle_gamma   90.00
#
_symmetry.space_group_name_H-M   'P 1'
#
loop_
_entity.id
_entity.type
_entity.pdbx_description
1 polymer ?
#
loop_
_entity_poly.entity_id
_entity_poly.type
_entity_poly.pdbx_seq_one_letter_code
_entity_poly.pdbx_strand_id
1 'polypeptide(L)'
;AFDNEIVTAVCTAEKLANVRRCDQFNVVRFNGRRQSVSLLNYPQFIEEPFPALVESWLINLASETASYRSYSSSQNPPIFHRKELLLGPHHPRYEEFDTLTSNAEALGLFDKPKGIGYQVQWNKLIKDSGFRVEGHSLLPIGNLESKDDKCVDNWPGDSKNDDISRHLTALNRSSLSAPIQTLGRYGYLNKQLQLFDYGCGYSSDVTALRSEGINAHGWDPYYAPDNKKHKSDIVNLGFVVNVIEDSEERVEALKNAWSLATQLLVVSVMLENLNRGSGKKFKDGFISARNTFQKYYSQIEIIAFVREVLDIEPVAVAPGIIYAFKDKDLEQDFRLKRYSRIRYRSSLKSLRVSLAPRATQKEKMQRFFDANRELLSELWVLWLELGRRPLDGEVKNLSATIDLFGTLKKGLNFLEKLNGSDEIDNSFKARLADLKVYFALGIFEQRSLYKVVSPKIRNDIKFFFGSIRNAKEDAADLLYKIADRDLIEEACKNAKEHGLGWLEEGESLQLHSSMIEQLPAVLRVYIGCASALYGDYKNADLVKVHINSGKLTLMSFDDFDGNPIPRMLERVKIKFREQDIEYFDYVDDYEPPNLYLKSRYINEEFPRYPEQVLFEEQLDELGLLDFTGYGPSPSEFTNTIRMHRLEIDGYELIRSKALPDLDESCGQYLTFRKLIECGETLRETSIANLPKQIETFNSLFDLATKILDPVIDYFGMIKLTYGFCSSDLARKIPGGIAPKLDQHASCEINRNGNYICSRLGAAVDFIVEDENMLEVAQWIVANTPFDRLYYYGSDKPIHLSFGPESSGEVVIMRAMKNGKLMPKRIRTDLFTELNSS
;
A
#
# COMPACT_ATOMS: atom_id res chain seq x y z
N ALA A 1 18.52 26.05 -15.66
CA ALA A 1 17.36 26.33 -16.53
C ALA A 1 16.61 25.02 -16.75
N PHE A 2 15.31 25.06 -17.04
CA PHE A 2 14.61 23.86 -17.54
C PHE A 2 14.97 23.61 -19.01
N ASP A 3 14.78 22.38 -19.46
CA ASP A 3 14.90 22.03 -20.87
C ASP A 3 13.79 22.73 -21.69
N ASN A 4 14.15 23.24 -22.87
CA ASN A 4 13.20 23.86 -23.79
C ASN A 4 12.17 22.85 -24.29
N GLU A 5 12.52 21.56 -24.41
CA GLU A 5 11.58 20.51 -24.81
C GLU A 5 10.48 20.31 -23.75
N ILE A 6 10.86 20.24 -22.47
CA ILE A 6 9.90 20.10 -21.35
C ILE A 6 8.97 21.31 -21.28
N VAL A 7 9.51 22.54 -21.41
CA VAL A 7 8.68 23.75 -21.42
C VAL A 7 7.69 23.75 -22.58
N THR A 8 8.13 23.30 -23.76
CA THR A 8 7.27 23.20 -24.95
C THR A 8 6.18 22.15 -24.76
N ALA A 9 6.51 20.96 -24.25
CA ALA A 9 5.56 19.89 -23.96
C ALA A 9 4.44 20.34 -22.99
N VAL A 10 4.79 21.08 -21.93
CA VAL A 10 3.80 21.61 -20.97
C VAL A 10 2.91 22.67 -21.62
N CYS A 11 3.48 23.59 -22.40
CA CYS A 11 2.72 24.61 -23.13
C CYS A 11 1.79 24.02 -24.22
N THR A 12 2.08 22.81 -24.72
CA THR A 12 1.17 22.04 -25.59
C THR A 12 0.08 21.34 -24.77
N ALA A 13 0.43 20.70 -23.66
CA ALA A 13 -0.53 20.04 -22.77
C ALA A 13 -1.58 21.02 -22.20
N GLU A 14 -1.19 22.23 -21.81
CA GLU A 14 -2.11 23.30 -21.37
C GLU A 14 -3.16 23.65 -22.44
N LYS A 15 -2.76 23.68 -23.72
CA LYS A 15 -3.68 23.97 -24.84
C LYS A 15 -4.63 22.81 -25.10
N LEU A 16 -4.11 21.58 -25.15
CA LEU A 16 -4.91 20.38 -25.45
C LEU A 16 -5.94 20.08 -24.34
N ALA A 17 -5.58 20.31 -23.08
CA ALA A 17 -6.50 20.18 -21.94
C ALA A 17 -7.32 21.45 -21.66
N ASN A 18 -7.06 22.57 -22.36
CA ASN A 18 -7.67 23.89 -22.14
C ASN A 18 -7.60 24.36 -20.66
N VAL A 19 -6.42 24.26 -20.06
CA VAL A 19 -6.15 24.61 -18.65
C VAL A 19 -4.94 25.52 -18.47
N ARG A 20 -4.90 26.25 -17.35
CA ARG A 20 -3.83 27.19 -17.00
C ARG A 20 -3.09 26.79 -15.73
N ARG A 21 -1.76 26.80 -15.77
CA ARG A 21 -0.89 26.62 -14.59
C ARG A 21 -1.22 27.63 -13.49
N CYS A 22 -1.12 27.20 -12.23
CA CYS A 22 -1.40 27.98 -11.02
C CYS A 22 -2.86 28.45 -10.84
N ASP A 23 -3.76 28.06 -11.75
CA ASP A 23 -5.19 28.37 -11.72
C ASP A 23 -5.99 27.07 -11.59
N GLN A 24 -5.71 26.08 -12.45
CA GLN A 24 -6.41 24.78 -12.48
C GLN A 24 -5.49 23.59 -12.12
N PHE A 25 -4.16 23.76 -12.16
CA PHE A 25 -3.20 22.73 -11.73
C PHE A 25 -1.94 23.36 -11.14
N ASN A 26 -1.25 22.62 -10.27
CA ASN A 26 -0.04 23.07 -9.59
C ASN A 26 1.13 22.06 -9.58
N VAL A 27 0.89 20.81 -9.98
CA VAL A 27 1.95 19.80 -10.19
C VAL A 27 1.91 19.30 -11.64
N VAL A 28 3.08 19.03 -12.22
CA VAL A 28 3.24 18.47 -13.56
C VAL A 28 4.11 17.23 -13.48
N ARG A 29 3.68 16.14 -14.12
CA ARG A 29 4.45 14.90 -14.27
C ARG A 29 4.69 14.63 -15.76
N PHE A 30 5.95 14.59 -16.16
CA PHE A 30 6.36 14.20 -17.51
C PHE A 30 6.76 12.71 -17.52
N ASN A 31 6.22 11.92 -18.47
CA ASN A 31 6.67 10.55 -18.71
C ASN A 31 7.25 10.47 -20.13
N GLY A 32 8.58 10.49 -20.22
CA GLY A 32 9.31 10.44 -21.49
C GLY A 32 9.19 9.09 -22.22
N ARG A 33 8.94 7.97 -21.53
CA ARG A 33 8.74 6.66 -22.17
C ARG A 33 7.41 6.58 -22.93
N ARG A 34 6.34 7.10 -22.34
CA ARG A 34 4.97 7.10 -22.93
C ARG A 34 4.59 8.42 -23.63
N GLN A 35 5.56 9.33 -23.86
CA GLN A 35 5.36 10.67 -24.44
C GLN A 35 4.13 11.42 -23.90
N SER A 36 3.91 11.35 -22.59
CA SER A 36 2.68 11.83 -21.94
C SER A 36 2.94 12.83 -20.82
N VAL A 37 2.09 13.86 -20.72
CA VAL A 37 2.10 14.85 -19.64
C VAL A 37 0.89 14.65 -18.75
N SER A 38 1.07 14.55 -17.44
CA SER A 38 -0.03 14.69 -16.47
C SER A 38 0.04 16.07 -15.82
N LEU A 39 -1.05 16.84 -15.94
CA LEU A 39 -1.28 18.08 -15.19
C LEU A 39 -2.15 17.71 -13.98
N LEU A 40 -1.76 18.10 -12.77
CA LEU A 40 -2.32 17.59 -11.52
C LEU A 40 -2.68 18.74 -10.56
N ASN A 41 -3.88 18.70 -9.99
CA ASN A 41 -4.37 19.69 -9.03
C ASN A 41 -4.36 19.14 -7.60
N TYR A 42 -3.50 19.70 -6.75
CA TYR A 42 -3.45 19.46 -5.31
C TYR A 42 -3.75 20.78 -4.57
N PRO A 43 -5.02 21.20 -4.38
CA PRO A 43 -5.35 22.57 -3.95
C PRO A 43 -4.71 23.05 -2.64
N GLN A 44 -4.36 22.12 -1.74
CA GLN A 44 -3.74 22.38 -0.43
C GLN A 44 -2.31 21.80 -0.37
N PHE A 45 -1.56 21.87 -1.47
CA PHE A 45 -0.24 21.25 -1.61
C PHE A 45 0.76 21.69 -0.52
N ILE A 46 0.69 22.93 -0.03
CA ILE A 46 1.60 23.42 1.02
C ILE A 46 1.04 23.11 2.41
N GLU A 47 -0.28 23.22 2.58
CA GLU A 47 -1.03 23.20 3.84
C GLU A 47 -1.22 21.78 4.38
N GLU A 48 -1.48 20.78 3.53
CA GLU A 48 -1.65 19.40 3.95
C GLU A 48 -0.30 18.67 4.02
N PRO A 49 -0.12 17.68 4.92
CA PRO A 49 1.09 16.86 4.97
C PRO A 49 1.20 15.94 3.76
N PHE A 50 0.10 15.28 3.40
CA PHE A 50 0.00 14.33 2.29
C PHE A 50 -1.22 14.72 1.42
N PRO A 51 -1.09 15.77 0.58
CA PRO A 51 -2.22 16.37 -0.10
C PRO A 51 -2.88 15.38 -1.07
N ALA A 52 -4.21 15.37 -1.06
CA ALA A 52 -5.02 14.62 -2.01
C ALA A 52 -5.05 15.30 -3.38
N LEU A 53 -4.99 14.47 -4.42
CA LEU A 53 -5.26 14.86 -5.81
C LEU A 53 -6.76 15.11 -5.94
N VAL A 54 -7.16 16.28 -6.45
CA VAL A 54 -8.58 16.62 -6.66
C VAL A 54 -8.95 16.55 -8.13
N GLU A 55 -8.01 16.86 -9.02
CA GLU A 55 -8.21 16.80 -10.49
C GLU A 55 -6.93 16.38 -11.20
N SER A 56 -7.07 15.68 -12.32
CA SER A 56 -5.97 15.35 -13.21
C SER A 56 -6.37 15.43 -14.68
N TRP A 57 -5.48 15.98 -15.49
CA TRP A 57 -5.53 15.89 -16.95
C TRP A 57 -4.34 15.05 -17.43
N LEU A 58 -4.59 13.96 -18.14
CA LEU A 58 -3.55 13.15 -18.80
C LEU A 58 -3.61 13.43 -20.31
N ILE A 59 -2.52 13.98 -20.83
CA ILE A 59 -2.33 14.33 -22.24
C ILE A 59 -1.31 13.36 -22.85
N ASN A 60 -1.68 12.74 -23.97
CA ASN A 60 -0.76 12.01 -24.83
C ASN A 60 -0.32 12.95 -25.97
N LEU A 61 0.99 13.22 -26.07
CA LEU A 61 1.52 14.18 -27.04
C LEU A 61 1.60 13.62 -28.47
N ALA A 62 1.60 12.29 -28.64
CA ALA A 62 1.71 11.63 -29.94
C ALA A 62 0.35 11.49 -30.65
N SER A 63 -0.74 11.38 -29.89
CA SER A 63 -2.12 11.34 -30.42
C SER A 63 -2.87 12.67 -30.27
N GLU A 64 -2.24 13.70 -29.68
CA GLU A 64 -2.84 15.00 -29.31
C GLU A 64 -4.12 14.91 -28.44
N THR A 65 -4.36 13.76 -27.80
CA THR A 65 -5.56 13.53 -26.96
C THR A 65 -5.33 13.95 -25.51
N ALA A 66 -6.31 14.63 -24.92
CA ALA A 66 -6.37 14.93 -23.49
C ALA A 66 -7.55 14.18 -22.82
N SER A 67 -7.34 13.74 -21.58
CA SER A 67 -8.35 13.05 -20.76
C SER A 67 -8.41 13.65 -19.37
N TYR A 68 -9.61 13.90 -18.85
CA TYR A 68 -9.86 14.49 -17.52
C TYR A 68 -10.37 13.43 -16.53
N ARG A 69 -10.03 13.61 -15.25
CA ARG A 69 -10.63 12.89 -14.11
C ARG A 69 -10.67 13.81 -12.89
N SER A 70 -11.84 13.89 -12.27
CA SER A 70 -12.06 14.48 -10.96
C SER A 70 -12.05 13.39 -9.88
N TYR A 71 -11.43 13.69 -8.74
CA TYR A 71 -11.45 12.89 -7.52
C TYR A 71 -12.25 13.59 -6.41
N SER A 72 -12.95 14.70 -6.73
CA SER A 72 -13.68 15.55 -5.77
C SER A 72 -14.79 14.84 -4.98
N SER A 73 -15.27 13.69 -5.47
CA SER A 73 -16.27 12.82 -4.82
C SER A 73 -15.67 11.55 -4.21
N SER A 74 -14.40 11.24 -4.50
CA SER A 74 -13.72 10.01 -4.10
C SER A 74 -13.53 9.93 -2.59
N GLN A 75 -13.88 8.80 -1.99
CA GLN A 75 -13.57 8.51 -0.58
C GLN A 75 -12.15 7.95 -0.39
N ASN A 76 -11.39 7.76 -1.47
CA ASN A 76 -10.01 7.24 -1.41
C ASN A 76 -9.06 7.90 -2.43
N PRO A 77 -8.98 9.24 -2.52
CA PRO A 77 -8.23 9.91 -3.58
C PRO A 77 -6.73 9.56 -3.55
N PRO A 78 -6.03 9.61 -4.71
CA PRO A 78 -4.58 9.54 -4.76
C PRO A 78 -3.93 10.66 -3.92
N ILE A 79 -2.79 10.40 -3.30
CA ILE A 79 -2.08 11.37 -2.44
C ILE A 79 -0.60 11.53 -2.81
N PHE A 80 -0.08 12.73 -2.59
CA PHE A 80 1.35 13.00 -2.79
C PHE A 80 2.16 12.82 -1.51
N HIS A 81 3.25 12.06 -1.59
CA HIS A 81 4.04 11.64 -0.42
C HIS A 81 5.28 12.50 -0.15
N ARG A 82 6.04 12.87 -1.20
CA ARG A 82 7.37 13.49 -1.09
C ARG A 82 7.45 14.87 -1.74
N LYS A 83 6.76 15.84 -1.13
CA LYS A 83 6.61 17.22 -1.64
C LYS A 83 7.94 17.97 -1.79
N GLU A 84 8.89 17.69 -0.91
CA GLU A 84 10.25 18.21 -0.91
C GLU A 84 10.97 17.97 -2.25
N LEU A 85 10.69 16.85 -2.93
CA LEU A 85 11.29 16.53 -4.23
C LEU A 85 10.74 17.37 -5.40
N LEU A 86 9.63 18.11 -5.19
CA LEU A 86 9.07 19.05 -6.17
C LEU A 86 9.40 20.51 -5.86
N LEU A 87 10.10 20.78 -4.76
CA LEU A 87 10.36 22.14 -4.27
C LEU A 87 11.85 22.46 -4.31
N GLY A 88 12.19 23.70 -4.62
CA GLY A 88 13.58 24.16 -4.57
C GLY A 88 14.12 24.12 -3.13
N PRO A 89 15.43 23.86 -2.92
CA PRO A 89 16.04 23.74 -1.58
C PRO A 89 16.09 25.06 -0.77
N HIS A 90 15.55 26.15 -1.32
CA HIS A 90 15.37 27.44 -0.65
C HIS A 90 13.89 27.74 -0.33
N HIS A 91 12.99 26.77 -0.50
CA HIS A 91 11.58 26.93 -0.13
C HIS A 91 11.43 27.04 1.40
N PRO A 92 10.69 28.02 1.95
CA PRO A 92 10.66 28.28 3.40
C PRO A 92 10.16 27.12 4.29
N ARG A 93 9.48 26.12 3.71
CA ARG A 93 9.00 24.92 4.43
C ARG A 93 9.69 23.62 3.96
N TYR A 94 10.84 23.72 3.27
CA TYR A 94 11.56 22.54 2.75
C TYR A 94 11.96 21.57 3.88
N GLU A 95 12.64 22.09 4.91
CA GLU A 95 13.14 21.31 6.06
C GLU A 95 12.01 20.61 6.83
N GLU A 96 10.82 21.22 6.91
CA GLU A 96 9.64 20.63 7.54
C GLU A 96 9.09 19.42 6.75
N PHE A 97 9.05 19.52 5.42
CA PHE A 97 8.57 18.43 4.56
C PHE A 97 9.61 17.29 4.47
N ASP A 98 10.89 17.63 4.32
CA ASP A 98 12.01 16.69 4.36
C ASP A 98 12.11 15.96 5.72
N THR A 99 11.85 16.67 6.82
CA THR A 99 11.73 16.05 8.16
C THR A 99 10.54 15.08 8.23
N LEU A 100 9.38 15.44 7.67
CA LEU A 100 8.21 14.55 7.67
C LEU A 100 8.48 13.26 6.90
N THR A 101 9.10 13.34 5.72
CA THR A 101 9.36 12.17 4.87
C THR A 101 10.55 11.35 5.35
N SER A 102 11.60 11.99 5.88
CA SER A 102 12.70 11.29 6.58
C SER A 102 12.21 10.50 7.80
N ASN A 103 11.27 11.06 8.56
CA ASN A 103 10.63 10.32 9.67
C ASN A 103 9.74 9.17 9.15
N ALA A 104 9.00 9.36 8.05
CA ALA A 104 8.21 8.29 7.43
C ALA A 104 9.10 7.14 6.93
N GLU A 105 10.25 7.46 6.35
CA GLU A 105 11.25 6.49 5.88
C GLU A 105 11.91 5.75 7.04
N ALA A 106 12.34 6.46 8.09
CA ALA A 106 12.90 5.85 9.30
C ALA A 106 11.90 4.96 10.09
N LEU A 107 10.61 5.10 9.83
CA LEU A 107 9.53 4.26 10.38
C LEU A 107 9.12 3.09 9.44
N GLY A 108 9.77 2.95 8.27
CA GLY A 108 9.49 1.90 7.30
C GLY A 108 8.18 2.08 6.52
N LEU A 109 7.57 3.28 6.55
CA LEU A 109 6.32 3.54 5.82
C LEU A 109 6.50 3.49 4.29
N PHE A 110 7.74 3.57 3.80
CA PHE A 110 8.10 3.43 2.39
C PHE A 110 8.70 2.05 2.03
N ASP A 111 8.86 1.12 2.97
CA ASP A 111 9.42 -0.23 2.74
C ASP A 111 8.62 -1.03 1.69
N LYS A 112 7.33 -0.68 1.54
CA LYS A 112 6.41 -1.26 0.56
C LYS A 112 5.72 -0.12 -0.20
N PRO A 113 6.35 0.43 -1.25
CA PRO A 113 5.76 1.52 -2.04
C PRO A 113 4.59 1.04 -2.91
N LYS A 114 4.46 -0.28 -3.13
CA LYS A 114 3.28 -0.88 -3.75
C LYS A 114 2.03 -0.60 -2.91
N GLY A 115 1.06 0.11 -3.47
CA GLY A 115 -0.28 0.30 -2.92
C GLY A 115 -0.49 1.47 -1.96
N ILE A 116 0.56 2.19 -1.55
CA ILE A 116 0.42 3.33 -0.60
C ILE A 116 -0.11 4.61 -1.25
N GLY A 117 -0.21 4.68 -2.58
CA GLY A 117 -0.55 5.88 -3.35
C GLY A 117 -1.93 6.52 -3.07
N TYR A 118 -2.75 5.91 -2.22
CA TYR A 118 -4.16 6.25 -1.98
C TYR A 118 -4.44 6.51 -0.50
N GLN A 119 -5.30 7.49 -0.22
CA GLN A 119 -5.44 8.10 1.10
C GLN A 119 -5.82 7.11 2.22
N VAL A 120 -6.73 6.16 1.96
CA VAL A 120 -7.18 5.16 2.93
C VAL A 120 -6.08 4.14 3.23
N GLN A 121 -5.36 3.67 2.21
CA GLN A 121 -4.23 2.75 2.35
C GLN A 121 -3.10 3.39 3.17
N TRP A 122 -2.76 4.65 2.89
CA TRP A 122 -1.73 5.39 3.62
C TRP A 122 -2.11 5.69 5.08
N ASN A 123 -3.31 6.23 5.31
CA ASN A 123 -3.82 6.48 6.66
C ASN A 123 -3.90 5.18 7.49
N LYS A 124 -4.25 4.06 6.85
CA LYS A 124 -4.21 2.73 7.47
C LYS A 124 -2.78 2.29 7.78
N LEU A 125 -1.83 2.44 6.87
CA LEU A 125 -0.43 2.07 7.09
C LEU A 125 0.21 2.86 8.25
N ILE A 126 -0.01 4.17 8.29
CA ILE A 126 0.41 5.05 9.39
C ILE A 126 -0.19 4.58 10.73
N LYS A 127 -1.50 4.29 10.74
CA LYS A 127 -2.24 3.86 11.93
C LYS A 127 -1.83 2.46 12.42
N ASP A 128 -1.67 1.49 11.52
CA ASP A 128 -1.25 0.12 11.83
C ASP A 128 0.21 0.08 12.33
N SER A 129 1.06 1.00 11.85
CA SER A 129 2.41 1.24 12.38
C SER A 129 2.39 1.83 13.80
N GLY A 130 1.31 2.52 14.18
CA GLY A 130 1.09 3.11 15.50
C GLY A 130 1.23 4.64 15.55
N PHE A 131 1.17 5.32 14.39
CA PHE A 131 1.40 6.76 14.24
C PHE A 131 0.14 7.49 13.75
N ARG A 132 0.09 8.81 13.93
CA ARG A 132 -0.89 9.71 13.34
C ARG A 132 -0.18 10.96 12.85
N VAL A 133 -0.76 11.58 11.83
CA VAL A 133 -0.28 12.87 11.33
C VAL A 133 -0.97 13.98 12.14
N GLU A 134 -0.21 14.96 12.61
CA GLU A 134 -0.72 16.20 13.22
C GLU A 134 0.15 17.36 12.75
N GLY A 135 -0.41 18.23 11.91
CA GLY A 135 0.39 19.14 11.08
C GLY A 135 1.34 18.35 10.17
N HIS A 136 2.57 18.81 10.01
CA HIS A 136 3.62 18.10 9.25
C HIS A 136 4.50 17.22 10.16
N SER A 137 3.89 16.53 11.13
CA SER A 137 4.59 15.65 12.06
C SER A 137 3.90 14.30 12.22
N LEU A 138 4.68 13.22 12.08
CA LEU A 138 4.29 11.87 12.48
C LEU A 138 4.49 11.71 13.98
N LEU A 139 3.48 12.12 14.74
CA LEU A 139 3.41 11.74 16.15
C LEU A 139 3.10 10.24 16.21
N PRO A 140 3.56 9.49 17.24
CA PRO A 140 2.85 8.27 17.61
C PRO A 140 1.36 8.62 17.76
N ILE A 141 0.45 7.66 17.58
CA ILE A 141 -0.91 7.78 18.13
C ILE A 141 -0.72 7.82 19.64
N GLY A 142 -0.41 9.00 20.17
CA GLY A 142 -0.52 9.35 21.56
C GLY A 142 -1.98 9.49 21.91
N ASN A 143 -2.21 9.60 23.19
CA ASN A 143 -3.54 9.54 23.76
C ASN A 143 -4.32 10.89 23.44
N LEU A 144 -5.67 10.95 23.39
CA LEU A 144 -6.55 12.14 23.15
C LEU A 144 -7.57 12.48 24.31
N GLU A 145 -7.26 13.35 25.28
CA GLU A 145 -7.83 13.32 26.68
C GLU A 145 -9.33 13.65 26.78
N SER A 146 -9.91 13.20 27.89
CA SER A 146 -11.09 13.78 28.52
C SER A 146 -10.62 14.79 29.59
N LYS A 147 -10.62 16.09 29.25
CA LYS A 147 -10.40 17.18 30.23
C LYS A 147 -11.72 17.56 30.89
N ASP A 148 -12.25 16.65 31.69
CA ASP A 148 -13.27 16.95 32.69
C ASP A 148 -12.79 16.45 34.05
N ASP A 149 -12.17 17.36 34.80
CA ASP A 149 -12.57 17.57 36.19
C ASP A 149 -12.23 19.00 36.60
N LYS A 150 -13.05 19.57 37.50
CA LYS A 150 -12.94 20.97 37.95
C LYS A 150 -12.97 21.05 39.48
N CYS A 151 -11.97 21.74 40.02
CA CYS A 151 -11.96 22.41 41.33
C CYS A 151 -12.21 21.56 42.58
N VAL A 152 -11.30 21.66 43.55
CA VAL A 152 -11.59 22.40 44.80
C VAL A 152 -10.34 23.22 45.16
N ASP A 153 -10.52 24.40 45.75
CA ASP A 153 -9.46 25.37 46.03
C ASP A 153 -8.72 25.12 47.35
N ASN A 154 -7.39 25.35 47.35
CA ASN A 154 -6.68 26.28 48.25
C ASN A 154 -5.15 26.11 48.16
N TRP A 155 -4.41 27.23 48.11
CA TRP A 155 -3.04 27.27 48.65
C TRP A 155 -2.69 28.67 49.19
N PRO A 156 -2.62 28.83 50.52
CA PRO A 156 -2.02 29.99 51.15
C PRO A 156 -0.54 29.74 51.52
N GLY A 157 0.33 30.70 51.22
CA GLY A 157 1.62 30.87 51.90
C GLY A 157 2.87 30.33 51.19
N ASP A 158 3.96 31.09 51.38
CA ASP A 158 5.33 30.68 51.05
C ASP A 158 5.77 29.44 51.84
N SER A 159 6.47 28.53 51.16
CA SER A 159 7.62 27.86 51.77
C SER A 159 8.66 27.54 50.68
N LYS A 160 9.94 27.75 50.99
CA LYS A 160 11.04 27.38 50.09
C LYS A 160 11.37 25.91 50.29
N ASN A 161 11.35 25.14 49.22
CA ASN A 161 12.08 23.88 49.10
C ASN A 161 12.48 23.71 47.63
N ASP A 162 13.75 23.41 47.34
CA ASP A 162 14.24 23.12 45.98
C ASP A 162 13.86 21.70 45.52
N ASP A 163 12.63 21.29 45.85
CA ASP A 163 12.14 19.92 45.67
C ASP A 163 11.56 19.76 44.27
N ILE A 164 12.09 18.80 43.51
CA ILE A 164 11.71 18.60 42.12
C ILE A 164 10.38 17.88 42.10
N SER A 165 9.36 18.51 41.52
CA SER A 165 7.97 18.03 41.56
C SER A 165 7.72 16.89 40.57
N ARG A 166 8.49 15.79 40.68
CA ARG A 166 8.50 14.64 39.76
C ARG A 166 7.10 14.09 39.47
N HIS A 167 6.22 14.08 40.48
CA HIS A 167 4.83 13.61 40.36
C HIS A 167 4.02 14.38 39.30
N LEU A 168 4.36 15.63 38.98
CA LEU A 168 3.70 16.43 37.93
C LEU A 168 4.07 16.00 36.49
N THR A 169 4.93 14.98 36.33
CA THR A 169 5.21 14.34 35.02
C THR A 169 4.25 13.21 34.68
N ALA A 170 3.48 12.71 35.65
CA ALA A 170 2.50 11.64 35.42
C ALA A 170 1.35 12.14 34.52
N LEU A 171 1.09 11.44 33.42
CA LEU A 171 0.05 11.79 32.46
C LEU A 171 -1.22 10.97 32.74
N ASN A 172 -2.32 11.65 33.12
CA ASN A 172 -3.63 11.00 33.21
C ASN A 172 -4.11 10.63 31.79
N ARG A 173 -4.43 9.35 31.59
CA ARG A 173 -4.71 8.82 30.25
C ARG A 173 -5.71 7.65 30.20
N SER A 174 -6.36 7.46 29.06
CA SER A 174 -7.20 6.26 28.79
C SER A 174 -6.52 5.29 27.83
N SER A 175 -5.19 5.20 27.83
CA SER A 175 -4.52 4.08 27.17
C SER A 175 -3.27 3.59 27.83
N LEU A 176 -3.16 2.26 27.71
CA LEU A 176 -1.95 1.52 27.49
C LEU A 176 -0.88 2.41 26.84
N SER A 177 0.21 2.61 27.58
CA SER A 177 1.45 3.20 27.08
C SER A 177 2.02 2.41 25.91
N ALA A 178 2.95 3.02 25.18
CA ALA A 178 3.69 2.36 24.11
C ALA A 178 4.32 1.01 24.56
N PRO A 179 5.01 0.88 25.72
CA PRO A 179 5.44 -0.42 26.25
C PRO A 179 4.31 -1.45 26.41
N ILE A 180 3.19 -1.08 27.05
CA ILE A 180 2.07 -2.01 27.24
C ILE A 180 1.46 -2.42 25.88
N GLN A 181 1.40 -1.52 24.90
CA GLN A 181 0.99 -1.89 23.53
C GLN A 181 1.97 -2.81 22.81
N THR A 182 3.29 -2.68 23.05
CA THR A 182 4.25 -3.67 22.53
C THR A 182 4.03 -5.04 23.16
N LEU A 183 3.66 -5.15 24.44
CA LEU A 183 3.30 -6.44 25.05
C LEU A 183 2.08 -7.07 24.37
N GLY A 184 1.07 -6.28 24.03
CA GLY A 184 -0.09 -6.74 23.25
C GLY A 184 0.29 -7.25 21.86
N ARG A 185 1.12 -6.49 21.13
CA ARG A 185 1.61 -6.83 19.79
C ARG A 185 2.35 -8.18 19.73
N TYR A 186 3.03 -8.58 20.81
CA TYR A 186 3.77 -9.84 20.89
C TYR A 186 3.05 -10.95 21.70
N GLY A 187 1.77 -10.78 22.03
CA GLY A 187 0.93 -11.80 22.67
C GLY A 187 1.09 -11.95 24.20
N TYR A 188 1.87 -11.07 24.84
CA TYR A 188 2.12 -11.09 26.28
C TYR A 188 0.97 -10.54 27.12
N LEU A 189 0.08 -9.74 26.54
CA LEU A 189 -1.18 -9.34 27.18
C LEU A 189 -2.26 -10.40 26.94
N ASN A 190 -2.29 -11.40 27.81
CA ASN A 190 -3.27 -12.47 27.83
C ASN A 190 -3.81 -12.68 29.26
N LYS A 191 -4.77 -13.57 29.45
CA LYS A 191 -5.45 -13.77 30.77
C LYS A 191 -4.70 -14.74 31.69
N GLN A 192 -3.59 -15.31 31.22
CA GLN A 192 -2.78 -16.30 31.92
C GLN A 192 -1.58 -15.65 32.65
N LEU A 193 -1.08 -14.52 32.14
CA LEU A 193 0.06 -13.79 32.71
C LEU A 193 -0.40 -12.61 33.58
N GLN A 194 0.34 -12.36 34.66
CA GLN A 194 0.15 -11.21 35.55
C GLN A 194 1.08 -10.05 35.15
N LEU A 195 0.56 -8.82 35.19
CA LEU A 195 1.31 -7.61 34.87
C LEU A 195 1.37 -6.65 36.07
N PHE A 196 2.56 -6.15 36.40
CA PHE A 196 2.74 -5.11 37.42
C PHE A 196 3.36 -3.85 36.82
N ASP A 197 2.66 -2.71 36.96
CA ASP A 197 3.09 -1.40 36.47
C ASP A 197 3.82 -0.63 37.60
N TYR A 198 5.13 -0.49 37.49
CA TYR A 198 5.99 0.16 38.49
C TYR A 198 6.18 1.64 38.13
N GLY A 199 5.62 2.53 38.95
CA GLY A 199 5.46 3.95 38.65
C GLY A 199 4.21 4.22 37.79
N CYS A 200 3.08 3.62 38.17
CA CYS A 200 1.85 3.62 37.37
C CYS A 200 1.10 4.97 37.30
N GLY A 201 1.56 6.00 38.03
CA GLY A 201 0.85 7.28 38.15
C GLY A 201 -0.62 7.10 38.53
N TYR A 202 -1.50 7.76 37.78
CA TYR A 202 -2.97 7.66 37.88
C TYR A 202 -3.56 6.26 37.59
N SER A 203 -2.75 5.20 37.49
CA SER A 203 -3.18 3.80 37.31
C SER A 203 -4.00 3.54 36.03
N SER A 204 -3.81 4.40 35.01
CA SER A 204 -4.48 4.36 33.71
C SER A 204 -4.39 3.02 33.00
N ASP A 205 -3.17 2.51 32.81
CA ASP A 205 -2.93 1.26 32.09
C ASP A 205 -3.47 0.06 32.88
N VAL A 206 -3.22 0.04 34.19
CA VAL A 206 -3.69 -0.99 35.12
C VAL A 206 -5.21 -1.12 35.09
N THR A 207 -5.92 0.01 35.13
CA THR A 207 -7.40 0.05 35.09
C THR A 207 -7.92 -0.46 33.76
N ALA A 208 -7.30 -0.06 32.64
CA ALA A 208 -7.76 -0.42 31.30
C ALA A 208 -7.40 -1.86 30.89
N LEU A 209 -6.31 -2.42 31.41
CA LEU A 209 -6.00 -3.85 31.29
C LEU A 209 -7.03 -4.70 32.09
N ARG A 210 -7.43 -4.24 33.28
CA ARG A 210 -8.44 -4.92 34.09
C ARG A 210 -9.82 -4.98 33.43
N SER A 211 -10.25 -3.93 32.71
CA SER A 211 -11.53 -3.94 31.99
C SER A 211 -11.58 -4.98 30.87
N GLU A 212 -10.45 -5.28 30.23
CA GLU A 212 -10.33 -6.38 29.26
C GLU A 212 -10.19 -7.77 29.93
N GLY A 213 -10.12 -7.80 31.26
CA GLY A 213 -9.98 -9.02 32.08
C GLY A 213 -8.56 -9.59 32.12
N ILE A 214 -7.54 -8.74 32.01
CA ILE A 214 -6.12 -9.09 32.21
C ILE A 214 -5.76 -8.82 33.68
N ASN A 215 -4.96 -9.70 34.28
CA ASN A 215 -4.59 -9.56 35.69
C ASN A 215 -3.46 -8.53 35.90
N ALA A 216 -3.83 -7.25 35.85
CA ALA A 216 -2.91 -6.14 36.03
C ALA A 216 -2.96 -5.54 37.46
N HIS A 217 -1.81 -5.08 37.94
CA HIS A 217 -1.62 -4.33 39.18
C HIS A 217 -0.61 -3.19 38.95
N GLY A 218 -0.46 -2.27 39.90
CA GLY A 218 0.58 -1.26 39.84
C GLY A 218 0.78 -0.53 41.17
N TRP A 219 1.90 0.18 41.27
CA TRP A 219 2.26 1.02 42.40
C TRP A 219 2.91 2.31 41.89
N ASP A 220 2.71 3.40 42.63
CA ASP A 220 3.33 4.69 42.36
C ASP A 220 3.66 5.38 43.70
N PRO A 221 4.85 5.98 43.87
CA PRO A 221 5.26 6.57 45.15
C PRO A 221 4.42 7.77 45.59
N TYR A 222 3.62 8.37 44.70
CA TYR A 222 2.79 9.54 45.01
C TYR A 222 1.29 9.25 44.79
N TYR A 223 0.93 8.62 43.67
CA TYR A 223 -0.47 8.41 43.27
C TYR A 223 -1.08 7.10 43.77
N ALA A 224 -0.26 6.13 44.17
CA ALA A 224 -0.72 4.84 44.71
C ALA A 224 0.25 4.26 45.77
N PRO A 225 0.66 5.05 46.80
CA PRO A 225 1.74 4.66 47.71
C PRO A 225 1.38 3.42 48.54
N ASP A 226 0.12 3.26 48.92
CA ASP A 226 -0.40 2.15 49.73
C ASP A 226 -0.51 0.82 48.97
N ASN A 227 -0.38 0.83 47.64
CA ASN A 227 -0.45 -0.41 46.84
C ASN A 227 0.77 -1.30 47.12
N LYS A 228 0.53 -2.52 47.58
CA LYS A 228 1.62 -3.46 47.88
C LYS A 228 2.33 -3.91 46.60
N LYS A 229 3.61 -3.55 46.46
CA LYS A 229 4.54 -4.15 45.51
C LYS A 229 4.55 -5.67 45.68
N HIS A 230 4.38 -6.42 44.60
CA HIS A 230 4.39 -7.88 44.57
C HIS A 230 4.99 -8.38 43.25
N LYS A 231 5.33 -9.67 43.21
CA LYS A 231 5.90 -10.30 42.02
C LYS A 231 4.82 -10.61 40.98
N SER A 232 5.17 -10.45 39.72
CA SER A 232 4.31 -10.76 38.56
C SER A 232 5.16 -11.24 37.38
N ASP A 233 4.52 -11.90 36.42
CA ASP A 233 5.18 -12.45 35.23
C ASP A 233 5.87 -11.36 34.41
N ILE A 234 5.16 -10.26 34.20
CA ILE A 234 5.64 -9.08 33.46
C ILE A 234 5.66 -7.88 34.41
N VAL A 235 6.76 -7.14 34.43
CA VAL A 235 6.81 -5.80 35.04
C VAL A 235 7.01 -4.75 33.96
N ASN A 236 6.29 -3.65 34.05
CA ASN A 236 6.52 -2.45 33.26
C ASN A 236 7.21 -1.38 34.12
N LEU A 237 8.28 -0.78 33.58
CA LEU A 237 8.97 0.39 34.11
C LEU A 237 8.94 1.49 33.03
N GLY A 238 7.72 1.96 32.73
CA GLY A 238 7.46 2.91 31.64
C GLY A 238 7.82 4.35 32.02
N PHE A 239 8.87 4.90 31.44
CA PHE A 239 9.30 6.31 31.55
C PHE A 239 9.75 6.79 32.95
N VAL A 240 9.65 5.96 33.99
CA VAL A 240 10.09 6.28 35.37
C VAL A 240 11.55 6.74 35.43
N VAL A 241 12.45 6.06 34.71
CA VAL A 241 13.87 6.43 34.70
C VAL A 241 14.18 7.71 33.92
N ASN A 242 13.19 8.36 33.29
CA ASN A 242 13.35 9.72 32.77
C ASN A 242 13.12 10.80 33.85
N VAL A 243 12.29 10.54 34.87
CA VAL A 243 11.75 11.58 35.76
C VAL A 243 12.41 11.62 37.15
N ILE A 244 13.31 10.68 37.42
CA ILE A 244 14.15 10.62 38.61
C ILE A 244 15.49 11.30 38.28
N GLU A 245 15.77 12.47 38.87
CA GLU A 245 17.03 13.17 38.63
C GLU A 245 18.25 12.49 39.25
N ASP A 246 18.07 11.66 40.29
CA ASP A 246 19.19 10.95 40.87
C ASP A 246 19.59 9.68 40.10
N SER A 247 20.89 9.47 39.95
CA SER A 247 21.45 8.31 39.23
C SER A 247 21.39 7.04 40.07
N GLU A 248 21.61 7.12 41.38
CA GLU A 248 21.58 5.93 42.25
C GLU A 248 20.13 5.47 42.47
N GLU A 249 19.20 6.40 42.62
CA GLU A 249 17.77 6.09 42.71
C GLU A 249 17.22 5.51 41.38
N ARG A 250 17.72 5.94 40.21
CA ARG A 250 17.39 5.29 38.92
C ARG A 250 17.87 3.84 38.88
N VAL A 251 19.08 3.57 39.37
CA VAL A 251 19.64 2.22 39.49
C VAL A 251 18.81 1.38 40.47
N GLU A 252 18.39 1.94 41.61
CA GLU A 252 17.55 1.25 42.58
C GLU A 252 16.14 0.98 42.04
N ALA A 253 15.49 1.95 41.40
CA ALA A 253 14.17 1.78 40.79
C ALA A 253 14.18 0.66 39.72
N LEU A 254 15.22 0.61 38.90
CA LEU A 254 15.41 -0.45 37.90
C LEU A 254 15.65 -1.83 38.55
N LYS A 255 16.51 -1.91 39.57
CA LYS A 255 16.75 -3.16 40.34
C LYS A 255 15.50 -3.62 41.09
N ASN A 256 14.72 -2.71 41.66
CA ASN A 256 13.47 -2.99 42.36
C ASN A 256 12.41 -3.53 41.39
N ALA A 257 12.18 -2.88 40.25
CA ALA A 257 11.29 -3.38 39.21
C ALA A 257 11.73 -4.76 38.70
N TRP A 258 13.04 -4.95 38.48
CA TRP A 258 13.62 -6.24 38.11
C TRP A 258 13.40 -7.33 39.17
N SER A 259 13.44 -6.99 40.47
CA SER A 259 13.22 -7.96 41.56
C SER A 259 11.79 -8.51 41.59
N LEU A 260 10.82 -7.72 41.10
CA LEU A 260 9.40 -8.07 41.03
C LEU A 260 9.07 -8.91 39.79
N ALA A 261 9.79 -8.71 38.68
CA ALA A 261 9.61 -9.52 37.47
C ALA A 261 10.00 -10.99 37.73
N THR A 262 9.18 -11.93 37.27
CA THR A 262 9.54 -13.35 37.23
C THR A 262 9.93 -13.82 35.83
N GLN A 263 9.30 -13.31 34.76
CA GLN A 263 9.62 -13.68 33.38
C GLN A 263 10.23 -12.54 32.54
N LEU A 264 9.62 -11.33 32.59
CA LEU A 264 9.96 -10.21 31.71
C LEU A 264 9.90 -8.86 32.44
N LEU A 265 10.89 -8.01 32.24
CA LEU A 265 10.84 -6.58 32.56
C LEU A 265 10.85 -5.77 31.25
N VAL A 266 9.87 -4.88 31.10
CA VAL A 266 9.84 -3.85 30.05
C VAL A 266 10.36 -2.54 30.64
N VAL A 267 11.35 -1.93 29.98
CA VAL A 267 11.84 -0.58 30.31
C VAL A 267 11.56 0.33 29.13
N SER A 268 11.13 1.56 29.38
CA SER A 268 10.90 2.55 28.32
C SER A 268 11.36 3.95 28.69
N VAL A 269 11.88 4.68 27.71
CA VAL A 269 12.44 6.02 27.87
C VAL A 269 12.07 6.96 26.72
N MET A 270 12.06 8.26 27.02
CA MET A 270 12.08 9.32 26.01
C MET A 270 13.48 9.45 25.38
N LEU A 271 13.53 9.54 24.04
CA LEU A 271 14.78 9.69 23.28
C LEU A 271 15.15 11.17 23.05
N GLU A 272 16.45 11.46 23.07
CA GLU A 272 17.00 12.82 22.90
C GLU A 272 16.69 13.42 21.53
N ASN A 273 16.87 12.62 20.46
CA ASN A 273 16.73 13.08 19.07
C ASN A 273 15.34 13.64 18.73
N LEU A 274 14.31 13.27 19.50
CA LEU A 274 12.92 13.70 19.29
C LEU A 274 12.53 14.96 20.07
N ASN A 275 13.38 15.44 21.00
CA ASN A 275 13.00 16.46 22.00
C ASN A 275 14.05 17.58 22.19
N ARG A 276 14.87 17.86 21.17
CA ARG A 276 15.88 18.94 21.19
C ARG A 276 15.24 20.34 21.17
N GLY A 277 14.72 20.81 22.32
CA GLY A 277 14.17 22.17 22.39
C GLY A 277 13.76 22.76 23.74
N SER A 278 13.49 21.97 24.80
CA SER A 278 12.86 22.53 26.01
C SER A 278 13.44 22.07 27.35
N GLY A 279 14.08 23.00 28.07
CA GLY A 279 14.42 22.87 29.49
C GLY A 279 15.77 23.50 29.88
N LYS A 280 15.92 23.85 31.16
CA LYS A 280 17.19 24.28 31.75
C LYS A 280 18.00 23.03 32.11
N LYS A 281 19.24 22.88 31.61
CA LYS A 281 20.11 21.74 31.97
C LYS A 281 20.29 21.63 33.49
N PHE A 282 20.16 20.42 34.02
CA PHE A 282 20.28 20.10 35.44
C PHE A 282 20.70 18.62 35.60
N LYS A 283 21.69 18.32 36.44
CA LYS A 283 22.37 17.00 36.46
C LYS A 283 22.64 16.49 35.03
N ASP A 284 22.25 15.28 34.67
CA ASP A 284 22.34 14.66 33.35
C ASP A 284 21.03 14.73 32.54
N GLY A 285 20.18 15.72 32.82
CA GLY A 285 18.91 15.97 32.14
C GLY A 285 18.52 17.46 32.14
N PHE A 286 17.22 17.72 32.15
CA PHE A 286 16.66 19.06 31.98
C PHE A 286 15.51 19.30 32.98
N ILE A 287 15.43 20.50 33.57
CA ILE A 287 14.27 20.96 34.32
C ILE A 287 13.34 21.76 33.41
N SER A 288 12.05 21.41 33.42
CA SER A 288 10.98 22.10 32.71
C SER A 288 10.57 23.41 33.40
N ALA A 289 9.80 24.25 32.70
CA ALA A 289 9.19 25.44 33.29
C ALA A 289 8.15 25.15 34.42
N ARG A 290 7.87 23.87 34.73
CA ARG A 290 7.02 23.41 35.84
C ARG A 290 7.82 22.82 37.01
N ASN A 291 9.15 23.07 37.07
CA ASN A 291 10.08 22.46 38.03
C ASN A 291 10.08 20.93 38.05
N THR A 292 9.88 20.29 36.88
CA THR A 292 9.99 18.83 36.73
C THR A 292 11.27 18.45 36.02
N PHE A 293 11.98 17.43 36.49
CA PHE A 293 13.13 16.86 35.80
C PHE A 293 12.71 15.91 34.67
N GLN A 294 13.43 15.97 33.56
CA GLN A 294 13.37 15.01 32.46
C GLN A 294 14.79 14.74 31.94
N LYS A 295 15.27 13.51 32.11
CA LYS A 295 16.40 12.97 31.34
C LYS A 295 15.89 12.38 30.04
N TYR A 296 16.53 12.72 28.93
CA TYR A 296 16.43 11.99 27.68
C TYR A 296 17.60 11.04 27.55
N TYR A 297 17.40 9.93 26.85
CA TYR A 297 18.43 8.91 26.59
C TYR A 297 18.71 8.81 25.09
N SER A 298 19.89 8.32 24.71
CA SER A 298 20.07 7.70 23.39
C SER A 298 19.61 6.22 23.42
N GLN A 299 19.32 5.64 22.26
CA GLN A 299 18.96 4.21 22.16
C GLN A 299 20.10 3.30 22.66
N ILE A 300 21.35 3.72 22.47
CA ILE A 300 22.54 2.98 22.92
C ILE A 300 22.70 3.11 24.45
N GLU A 301 22.51 4.31 24.99
CA GLU A 301 22.63 4.62 26.42
C GLU A 301 21.62 3.83 27.27
N ILE A 302 20.36 3.71 26.84
CA ILE A 302 19.38 2.93 27.62
C ILE A 302 19.64 1.41 27.56
N ILE A 303 20.18 0.90 26.45
CA ILE A 303 20.64 -0.49 26.34
C ILE A 303 21.81 -0.73 27.28
N ALA A 304 22.81 0.16 27.27
CA ALA A 304 23.97 0.08 28.17
C ALA A 304 23.56 0.16 29.64
N PHE A 305 22.73 1.16 30.02
CA PHE A 305 22.23 1.34 31.38
C PHE A 305 21.51 0.10 31.92
N VAL A 306 20.62 -0.52 31.14
CA VAL A 306 19.92 -1.74 31.59
C VAL A 306 20.85 -2.95 31.64
N ARG A 307 21.79 -3.09 30.69
CA ARG A 307 22.82 -4.15 30.71
C ARG A 307 23.70 -4.06 31.96
N GLU A 308 24.27 -2.88 32.23
CA GLU A 308 25.20 -2.63 33.35
C GLU A 308 24.53 -2.74 34.72
N VAL A 309 23.25 -2.36 34.84
CA VAL A 309 22.53 -2.38 36.12
C VAL A 309 21.98 -3.76 36.49
N LEU A 310 21.65 -4.60 35.50
CA LEU A 310 20.98 -5.90 35.70
C LEU A 310 21.84 -7.13 35.30
N ASP A 311 23.02 -6.92 34.70
CA ASP A 311 23.92 -7.97 34.17
C ASP A 311 23.25 -8.90 33.14
N ILE A 312 22.36 -8.34 32.32
CA ILE A 312 21.54 -9.07 31.34
C ILE A 312 21.46 -8.28 30.04
N GLU A 313 21.65 -8.96 28.91
CA GLU A 313 21.49 -8.40 27.57
C GLU A 313 20.01 -8.03 27.28
N PRO A 314 19.66 -6.74 27.12
CA PRO A 314 18.28 -6.33 26.87
C PRO A 314 18.00 -6.29 25.36
N VAL A 315 16.84 -6.78 24.95
CA VAL A 315 16.43 -6.79 23.53
C VAL A 315 15.72 -5.47 23.20
N ALA A 316 16.23 -4.71 22.23
CA ALA A 316 15.57 -3.49 21.77
C ALA A 316 14.32 -3.81 20.92
N VAL A 317 13.14 -3.38 21.37
CA VAL A 317 11.84 -3.78 20.81
C VAL A 317 11.23 -2.70 19.91
N ALA A 318 11.43 -1.42 20.27
CA ALA A 318 11.08 -0.25 19.48
C ALA A 318 11.99 0.93 19.91
N PRO A 319 12.01 2.07 19.19
CA PRO A 319 12.72 3.27 19.65
C PRO A 319 12.28 3.66 21.07
N GLY A 320 13.25 3.72 21.99
CA GLY A 320 13.03 4.00 23.41
C GLY A 320 12.43 2.85 24.24
N ILE A 321 12.18 1.65 23.67
CA ILE A 321 11.55 0.52 24.38
C ILE A 321 12.44 -0.72 24.31
N ILE A 322 12.84 -1.24 25.47
CA ILE A 322 13.71 -2.42 25.59
C ILE A 322 13.15 -3.44 26.59
N TYR A 323 13.35 -4.73 26.31
CA TYR A 323 12.86 -5.84 27.10
C TYR A 323 14.05 -6.61 27.72
N ALA A 324 14.09 -6.73 29.05
CA ALA A 324 15.03 -7.59 29.76
C ALA A 324 14.32 -8.91 30.14
N PHE A 325 14.78 -10.02 29.57
CA PHE A 325 14.19 -11.34 29.79
C PHE A 325 14.89 -12.09 30.92
N LYS A 326 14.09 -12.54 31.88
CA LYS A 326 14.50 -13.31 33.06
C LYS A 326 14.35 -14.81 32.80
N ASP A 327 13.23 -15.16 32.18
CA ASP A 327 13.00 -16.44 31.54
C ASP A 327 13.75 -16.47 30.19
N LYS A 328 14.64 -17.44 30.01
CA LYS A 328 15.47 -17.59 28.80
C LYS A 328 14.84 -18.45 27.71
N ASP A 329 13.81 -19.22 28.04
CA ASP A 329 13.00 -19.89 27.03
C ASP A 329 12.04 -18.86 26.42
N LEU A 330 11.44 -17.98 27.24
CA LEU A 330 10.66 -16.83 26.77
C LEU A 330 11.49 -15.85 25.91
N GLU A 331 12.78 -15.67 26.20
CA GLU A 331 13.68 -14.86 25.36
C GLU A 331 13.91 -15.50 23.98
N GLN A 332 14.16 -16.81 23.94
CA GLN A 332 14.32 -17.55 22.68
C GLN A 332 13.02 -17.53 21.88
N ASP A 333 11.88 -17.76 22.54
CA ASP A 333 10.55 -17.70 21.94
C ASP A 333 10.25 -16.30 21.38
N PHE A 334 10.65 -15.24 22.07
CA PHE A 334 10.55 -13.86 21.57
C PHE A 334 11.41 -13.62 20.34
N ARG A 335 12.67 -14.04 20.37
CA ARG A 335 13.60 -13.88 19.24
C ARG A 335 13.10 -14.69 18.02
N LEU A 336 12.60 -15.91 18.21
CA LEU A 336 11.98 -16.72 17.15
C LEU A 336 10.71 -16.06 16.58
N LYS A 337 9.80 -15.59 17.44
CA LYS A 337 8.57 -14.89 17.01
C LYS A 337 8.85 -13.58 16.28
N ARG A 338 9.97 -12.90 16.60
CA ARG A 338 10.42 -11.67 15.91
C ARG A 338 10.89 -11.91 14.48
N TYR A 339 11.48 -13.07 14.18
CA TYR A 339 12.02 -13.41 12.86
C TYR A 339 11.13 -14.36 12.04
N SER A 340 10.07 -14.91 12.63
CA SER A 340 9.09 -15.77 11.95
C SER A 340 8.02 -14.96 11.21
N ARG A 341 7.64 -15.38 10.00
CA ARG A 341 6.58 -14.76 9.18
C ARG A 341 5.14 -15.08 9.66
N ILE A 342 4.98 -15.87 10.72
CA ILE A 342 3.67 -16.38 11.19
C ILE A 342 2.96 -15.36 12.10
N ARG A 343 2.00 -14.63 11.52
CA ARG A 343 1.18 -13.62 12.23
C ARG A 343 0.11 -14.27 13.11
N TYR A 344 0.40 -14.45 14.40
CA TYR A 344 -0.65 -14.73 15.40
C TYR A 344 -1.60 -13.54 15.55
N ARG A 345 -2.90 -13.76 15.30
CA ARG A 345 -3.97 -12.78 15.58
C ARG A 345 -4.41 -12.92 17.05
N SER A 346 -3.76 -12.21 17.97
CA SER A 346 -4.24 -12.05 19.34
C SER A 346 -4.86 -10.67 19.56
N SER A 347 -6.16 -10.66 19.78
CA SER A 347 -6.98 -9.50 20.13
C SER A 347 -6.40 -8.65 21.27
N LEU A 348 -6.36 -7.33 21.08
CA LEU A 348 -6.64 -6.32 22.11
C LEU A 348 -7.00 -5.00 21.42
N LYS A 349 -8.14 -4.39 21.77
CA LYS A 349 -8.66 -3.20 21.09
C LYS A 349 -8.36 -1.91 21.87
N SER A 350 -7.92 -0.90 21.12
CA SER A 350 -8.05 0.53 21.41
C SER A 350 -7.43 1.01 22.73
N LEU A 351 -8.16 1.88 23.46
CA LEU A 351 -7.73 2.80 24.53
C LEU A 351 -6.91 3.99 23.93
N ARG A 352 -7.03 5.27 24.41
CA ARG A 352 -6.87 6.58 23.65
C ARG A 352 -6.99 8.00 24.33
N VAL A 353 -6.57 8.38 25.57
CA VAL A 353 -6.72 9.80 26.18
C VAL A 353 -5.45 10.64 26.65
N SER A 354 -5.06 11.81 26.07
CA SER A 354 -4.16 12.95 26.50
C SER A 354 -4.37 14.31 25.69
N LEU A 355 -4.37 15.57 26.21
CA LEU A 355 -5.09 16.73 25.53
C LEU A 355 -4.34 18.05 25.24
N ALA A 356 -4.79 18.64 24.13
CA ALA A 356 -4.39 19.85 23.44
C ALA A 356 -4.73 21.23 24.12
N PRO A 357 -4.29 22.37 23.53
CA PRO A 357 -4.41 23.75 24.05
C PRO A 357 -5.83 24.38 24.12
N ARG A 358 -5.90 25.70 24.34
CA ARG A 358 -7.15 26.50 24.31
C ARG A 358 -7.69 26.66 22.88
N ALA A 359 -8.94 26.27 22.70
CA ALA A 359 -9.59 26.16 21.40
C ALA A 359 -9.91 27.51 20.69
N THR A 360 -9.72 27.55 19.36
CA THR A 360 -10.36 28.53 18.46
C THR A 360 -11.89 28.38 18.45
N GLN A 361 -12.62 29.25 17.74
CA GLN A 361 -14.09 29.08 17.63
C GLN A 361 -14.48 27.79 16.91
N LYS A 362 -13.76 27.41 15.82
CA LYS A 362 -14.01 26.13 15.14
C LYS A 362 -13.69 24.95 16.06
N GLU A 363 -12.57 24.99 16.79
CA GLU A 363 -12.24 23.95 17.78
C GLU A 363 -13.19 23.93 18.99
N LYS A 364 -13.83 25.04 19.37
CA LYS A 364 -14.87 25.06 20.42
C LYS A 364 -16.15 24.38 19.94
N MET A 365 -16.55 24.66 18.70
CA MET A 365 -17.67 23.96 18.07
C MET A 365 -17.32 22.47 17.85
N GLN A 366 -16.08 22.15 17.44
CA GLN A 366 -15.60 20.78 17.31
C GLN A 366 -15.61 20.04 18.65
N ARG A 367 -15.08 20.63 19.73
CA ARG A 367 -15.12 20.02 21.07
C ARG A 367 -16.55 19.84 21.59
N PHE A 368 -17.46 20.78 21.29
CA PHE A 368 -18.88 20.62 21.59
C PHE A 368 -19.52 19.48 20.78
N PHE A 369 -19.14 19.34 19.50
CA PHE A 369 -19.54 18.22 18.67
C PHE A 369 -18.99 16.90 19.21
N ASP A 370 -17.70 16.84 19.55
CA ASP A 370 -17.03 15.65 20.08
C ASP A 370 -17.61 15.20 21.42
N ALA A 371 -17.94 16.13 22.32
CA ALA A 371 -18.60 15.85 23.59
C ALA A 371 -20.05 15.35 23.44
N ASN A 372 -20.69 15.59 22.29
CA ASN A 372 -22.06 15.17 21.99
C ASN A 372 -22.11 14.28 20.73
N ARG A 373 -21.00 13.58 20.43
CA ARG A 373 -20.71 13.03 19.09
C ARG A 373 -21.77 12.07 18.60
N GLU A 374 -22.29 11.19 19.44
CA GLU A 374 -23.28 10.18 19.03
C GLU A 374 -24.58 10.85 18.54
N LEU A 375 -25.15 11.75 19.36
CA LEU A 375 -26.36 12.51 19.05
C LEU A 375 -26.20 13.38 17.80
N LEU A 376 -25.08 14.09 17.69
CA LEU A 376 -24.82 15.03 16.60
C LEU A 376 -24.41 14.33 15.29
N SER A 377 -23.74 13.19 15.36
CA SER A 377 -23.45 12.37 14.19
C SER A 377 -24.70 11.66 13.68
N GLU A 378 -25.56 11.14 14.56
CA GLU A 378 -26.87 10.59 14.16
C GLU A 378 -27.72 11.67 13.48
N LEU A 379 -27.77 12.88 14.03
CA LEU A 379 -28.53 13.99 13.45
C LEU A 379 -27.94 14.47 12.11
N TRP A 380 -26.61 14.50 11.96
CA TRP A 380 -25.96 14.84 10.68
C TRP A 380 -26.21 13.79 9.61
N VAL A 381 -25.95 12.52 9.92
CA VAL A 381 -26.18 11.40 9.00
C VAL A 381 -27.65 11.33 8.59
N LEU A 382 -28.60 11.55 9.52
CA LEU A 382 -30.03 11.61 9.20
C LEU A 382 -30.38 12.78 8.27
N TRP A 383 -29.74 13.94 8.38
CA TRP A 383 -29.95 15.05 7.44
C TRP A 383 -29.43 14.67 6.05
N LEU A 384 -28.21 14.16 5.94
CA LEU A 384 -27.65 13.73 4.65
C LEU A 384 -28.48 12.59 4.01
N GLU A 385 -28.90 11.59 4.79
CA GLU A 385 -29.74 10.47 4.32
C GLU A 385 -31.14 10.93 3.88
N LEU A 386 -31.61 12.08 4.35
CA LEU A 386 -32.85 12.73 3.93
C LEU A 386 -32.66 13.74 2.79
N GLY A 387 -31.44 14.20 2.49
CA GLY A 387 -31.17 15.31 1.56
C GLY A 387 -31.90 16.62 1.89
N ARG A 388 -32.48 16.73 3.08
CA ARG A 388 -33.32 17.84 3.55
C ARG A 388 -33.27 17.88 5.08
N ARG A 389 -33.60 19.03 5.65
CA ARG A 389 -33.70 19.16 7.11
C ARG A 389 -34.70 18.13 7.68
N PRO A 390 -34.29 17.31 8.67
CA PRO A 390 -35.20 16.38 9.36
C PRO A 390 -36.37 17.12 10.01
N LEU A 391 -37.54 16.47 10.04
CA LEU A 391 -38.67 16.92 10.85
C LEU A 391 -38.63 16.27 12.24
N ASP A 392 -39.28 16.90 13.22
CA ASP A 392 -39.34 16.46 14.62
C ASP A 392 -39.63 14.95 14.76
N GLY A 393 -40.67 14.44 14.08
CA GLY A 393 -41.06 13.02 14.10
C GLY A 393 -40.16 12.06 13.31
N GLU A 394 -39.05 12.54 12.73
CA GLU A 394 -38.04 11.74 12.02
C GLU A 394 -36.75 11.59 12.85
N VAL A 395 -36.55 12.44 13.87
CA VAL A 395 -35.37 12.42 14.75
C VAL A 395 -35.64 11.53 15.97
N LYS A 396 -34.94 10.38 16.07
CA LYS A 396 -35.13 9.43 17.19
C LYS A 396 -34.89 10.10 18.56
N ASN A 397 -33.78 10.82 18.68
CA ASN A 397 -33.33 11.48 19.91
C ASN A 397 -33.74 12.97 19.96
N LEU A 398 -34.98 13.28 19.57
CA LEU A 398 -35.49 14.66 19.50
C LEU A 398 -35.43 15.38 20.85
N SER A 399 -35.80 14.72 21.96
CA SER A 399 -35.77 15.31 23.30
C SER A 399 -34.36 15.79 23.65
N ALA A 400 -33.37 14.91 23.60
CA ALA A 400 -31.96 15.26 23.86
C ALA A 400 -31.46 16.38 22.92
N THR A 401 -31.92 16.43 21.67
CA THR A 401 -31.61 17.51 20.73
C THR A 401 -32.21 18.86 21.17
N ILE A 402 -33.44 18.83 21.68
CA ILE A 402 -34.15 20.01 22.21
C ILE A 402 -33.56 20.44 23.56
N ASP A 403 -33.18 19.51 24.44
CA ASP A 403 -32.53 19.82 25.72
C ASP A 403 -31.16 20.49 25.51
N LEU A 404 -30.40 20.03 24.51
CA LEU A 404 -29.06 20.54 24.19
C LEU A 404 -29.05 21.90 23.47
N PHE A 405 -30.04 22.18 22.60
CA PHE A 405 -30.06 23.40 21.76
C PHE A 405 -31.28 24.32 21.98
N GLY A 406 -32.30 23.88 22.70
CA GLY A 406 -33.61 24.52 22.83
C GLY A 406 -34.56 24.29 21.65
N THR A 407 -34.07 24.03 20.43
CA THR A 407 -34.88 23.60 19.28
C THR A 407 -34.06 22.79 18.27
N LEU A 408 -34.72 21.86 17.55
CA LEU A 408 -34.10 21.12 16.43
C LEU A 408 -33.47 22.06 15.38
N LYS A 409 -34.15 23.17 15.03
CA LYS A 409 -33.63 24.17 14.08
C LYS A 409 -32.29 24.76 14.52
N LYS A 410 -32.04 24.95 15.81
CA LYS A 410 -30.75 25.45 16.33
C LYS A 410 -29.65 24.38 16.23
N GLY A 411 -29.95 23.11 16.50
CA GLY A 411 -29.01 22.00 16.33
C GLY A 411 -28.59 21.83 14.86
N LEU A 412 -29.55 21.87 13.93
CA LEU A 412 -29.27 21.84 12.49
C LEU A 412 -28.42 23.06 12.06
N ASN A 413 -28.78 24.29 12.48
CA ASN A 413 -27.98 25.47 12.19
C ASN A 413 -26.55 25.44 12.78
N PHE A 414 -26.32 24.66 13.85
CA PHE A 414 -24.98 24.44 14.42
C PHE A 414 -24.15 23.49 13.53
N LEU A 415 -24.75 22.39 13.07
CA LEU A 415 -24.10 21.41 12.18
C LEU A 415 -23.72 22.03 10.82
N GLU A 416 -24.65 22.73 10.18
CA GLU A 416 -24.44 23.49 8.93
C GLU A 416 -23.26 24.48 9.06
N LYS A 417 -23.13 25.14 10.21
CA LYS A 417 -22.01 26.07 10.48
C LYS A 417 -20.69 25.38 10.82
N LEU A 418 -20.72 24.14 11.31
CA LEU A 418 -19.51 23.37 11.62
C LEU A 418 -18.91 22.72 10.36
N ASN A 419 -19.78 22.13 9.54
CA ASN A 419 -19.41 21.25 8.44
C ASN A 419 -19.43 21.97 7.07
N GLY A 420 -20.27 23.00 6.91
CA GLY A 420 -20.46 23.73 5.65
C GLY A 420 -21.73 23.33 4.90
N SER A 421 -21.94 23.98 3.75
CA SER A 421 -23.07 23.75 2.83
C SER A 421 -22.88 22.53 1.93
N ASP A 422 -21.65 22.18 1.59
CA ASP A 422 -21.37 21.44 0.36
C ASP A 422 -21.80 19.97 0.43
N GLU A 423 -21.61 19.33 1.59
CA GLU A 423 -22.21 18.01 1.90
C GLU A 423 -23.75 18.07 1.86
N ILE A 424 -24.36 19.15 2.33
CA ILE A 424 -25.82 19.31 2.38
C ILE A 424 -26.37 19.45 0.95
N ASP A 425 -25.80 20.33 0.14
CA ASP A 425 -26.22 20.55 -1.25
C ASP A 425 -25.98 19.30 -2.12
N ASN A 426 -24.92 18.54 -1.86
CA ASN A 426 -24.69 17.27 -2.53
C ASN A 426 -25.68 16.19 -2.06
N SER A 427 -26.01 16.11 -0.77
CA SER A 427 -27.04 15.20 -0.26
C SER A 427 -28.45 15.53 -0.79
N PHE A 428 -28.77 16.82 -0.98
CA PHE A 428 -30.00 17.27 -1.63
C PHE A 428 -30.08 16.78 -3.08
N LYS A 429 -29.00 16.96 -3.87
CA LYS A 429 -28.92 16.48 -5.26
C LYS A 429 -29.07 14.96 -5.34
N ALA A 430 -28.34 14.23 -4.50
CA ALA A 430 -28.37 12.77 -4.44
C ALA A 430 -29.78 12.25 -4.08
N ARG A 431 -30.40 12.79 -3.02
CA ARG A 431 -31.76 12.39 -2.63
C ARG A 431 -32.81 12.72 -3.71
N LEU A 432 -32.70 13.89 -4.34
CA LEU A 432 -33.59 14.26 -5.44
C LEU A 432 -33.43 13.30 -6.63
N ALA A 433 -32.21 12.88 -6.95
CA ALA A 433 -31.93 11.87 -7.97
C ALA A 433 -32.52 10.50 -7.58
N ASP A 434 -32.29 10.01 -6.36
CA ASP A 434 -32.84 8.74 -5.85
C ASP A 434 -34.37 8.69 -5.96
N LEU A 435 -35.04 9.77 -5.54
CA LEU A 435 -36.49 9.87 -5.61
C LEU A 435 -37.00 9.87 -7.05
N LYS A 436 -36.32 10.57 -7.97
CA LYS A 436 -36.65 10.55 -9.40
C LYS A 436 -36.45 9.16 -10.01
N VAL A 437 -35.35 8.46 -9.69
CA VAL A 437 -35.10 7.08 -10.13
C VAL A 437 -36.19 6.14 -9.59
N TYR A 438 -36.51 6.22 -8.29
CA TYR A 438 -37.55 5.41 -7.66
C TYR A 438 -38.94 5.60 -8.31
N PHE A 439 -39.35 6.86 -8.57
CA PHE A 439 -40.63 7.11 -9.24
C PHE A 439 -40.61 6.73 -10.72
N ALA A 440 -39.49 6.90 -11.44
CA ALA A 440 -39.38 6.56 -12.86
C ALA A 440 -39.46 5.04 -13.07
N LEU A 441 -38.74 4.25 -12.26
CA LEU A 441 -38.82 2.78 -12.30
C LEU A 441 -40.20 2.30 -11.86
N GLY A 442 -40.79 2.89 -10.80
CA GLY A 442 -42.17 2.57 -10.39
C GLY A 442 -43.24 2.86 -11.45
N ILE A 443 -43.01 3.84 -12.34
CA ILE A 443 -43.85 4.09 -13.52
C ILE A 443 -43.61 3.03 -14.60
N PHE A 444 -42.35 2.71 -14.91
CA PHE A 444 -41.97 1.70 -15.92
C PHE A 444 -42.52 0.30 -15.58
N GLU A 445 -42.36 -0.12 -14.33
CA GLU A 445 -42.87 -1.39 -13.78
C GLU A 445 -44.40 -1.40 -13.59
N GLN A 446 -45.10 -0.32 -13.96
CA GLN A 446 -46.55 -0.11 -13.77
C GLN A 446 -47.04 -0.31 -12.32
N ARG A 447 -46.14 -0.18 -11.33
CA ARG A 447 -46.46 -0.43 -9.92
C ARG A 447 -47.42 0.63 -9.40
N SER A 448 -48.51 0.20 -8.78
CA SER A 448 -49.42 1.10 -8.09
C SER A 448 -48.72 1.68 -6.83
N LEU A 449 -48.05 2.82 -6.99
CA LEU A 449 -47.46 3.60 -5.90
C LEU A 449 -48.47 3.69 -4.75
N TYR A 450 -48.10 3.07 -3.62
CA TYR A 450 -49.04 2.54 -2.63
C TYR A 450 -50.09 3.55 -2.15
N LYS A 451 -51.34 3.08 -1.95
CA LYS A 451 -52.38 3.84 -1.22
C LYS A 451 -51.94 4.30 0.18
N VAL A 452 -50.92 3.64 0.75
CA VAL A 452 -50.25 4.03 2.00
C VAL A 452 -48.79 4.39 1.71
N VAL A 453 -48.54 5.65 1.37
CA VAL A 453 -47.18 6.21 1.31
C VAL A 453 -46.67 6.46 2.72
N SER A 454 -45.46 5.96 3.03
CA SER A 454 -44.81 6.11 4.34
C SER A 454 -44.61 7.59 4.71
N PRO A 455 -44.54 7.95 6.01
CA PRO A 455 -44.35 9.35 6.43
C PRO A 455 -43.12 9.99 5.81
N LYS A 456 -41.97 9.29 5.81
CA LYS A 456 -40.70 9.74 5.19
C LYS A 456 -40.88 10.09 3.71
N ILE A 457 -41.40 9.17 2.89
CA ILE A 457 -41.60 9.42 1.45
C ILE A 457 -42.65 10.53 1.21
N ARG A 458 -43.66 10.66 2.07
CA ARG A 458 -44.65 11.75 1.98
C ARG A 458 -44.04 13.13 2.27
N ASN A 459 -43.14 13.20 3.26
CA ASN A 459 -42.40 14.40 3.60
C ASN A 459 -41.40 14.74 2.48
N ASP A 460 -40.72 13.74 1.91
CA ASP A 460 -39.83 13.88 0.76
C ASP A 460 -40.57 14.43 -0.47
N ILE A 461 -41.71 13.84 -0.85
CA ILE A 461 -42.56 14.34 -1.94
C ILE A 461 -42.93 15.81 -1.73
N LYS A 462 -43.36 16.17 -0.51
CA LYS A 462 -43.78 17.54 -0.18
C LYS A 462 -42.62 18.53 -0.25
N PHE A 463 -41.40 18.12 0.12
CA PHE A 463 -40.22 18.97 0.14
C PHE A 463 -39.59 19.14 -1.26
N PHE A 464 -39.31 18.02 -1.94
CA PHE A 464 -38.57 18.01 -3.21
C PHE A 464 -39.43 18.36 -4.43
N PHE A 465 -40.73 18.02 -4.41
CA PHE A 465 -41.61 18.17 -5.58
C PHE A 465 -42.89 18.98 -5.29
N GLY A 466 -43.17 19.31 -4.02
CA GLY A 466 -44.43 19.93 -3.58
C GLY A 466 -45.63 18.99 -3.59
N SER A 467 -45.81 18.17 -4.63
CA SER A 467 -46.91 17.22 -4.77
C SER A 467 -46.51 15.90 -5.43
N ILE A 468 -47.29 14.83 -5.18
CA ILE A 468 -47.10 13.52 -5.83
C ILE A 468 -47.43 13.54 -7.34
N ARG A 469 -48.13 14.57 -7.82
CA ARG A 469 -48.35 14.77 -9.26
C ARG A 469 -47.05 15.22 -9.91
N ASN A 470 -46.47 16.30 -9.41
CA ASN A 470 -45.18 16.84 -9.86
C ASN A 470 -44.09 15.76 -9.81
N ALA A 471 -44.01 14.98 -8.72
CA ALA A 471 -43.06 13.88 -8.59
C ALA A 471 -43.21 12.78 -9.66
N LYS A 472 -44.40 12.59 -10.23
CA LYS A 472 -44.62 11.68 -11.36
C LYS A 472 -44.33 12.33 -12.71
N GLU A 473 -44.60 13.61 -12.86
CA GLU A 473 -44.31 14.39 -14.07
C GLU A 473 -42.77 14.48 -14.26
N ASP A 474 -42.03 14.94 -13.25
CA ASP A 474 -40.55 14.95 -13.20
C ASP A 474 -39.91 13.58 -13.47
N ALA A 475 -40.55 12.50 -13.02
CA ALA A 475 -40.05 11.14 -13.16
C ALA A 475 -40.40 10.50 -14.52
N ALA A 476 -41.56 10.83 -15.09
CA ALA A 476 -41.90 10.46 -16.47
C ALA A 476 -40.95 11.16 -17.46
N ASP A 477 -40.64 12.44 -17.24
CA ASP A 477 -39.67 13.18 -18.06
C ASP A 477 -38.27 12.56 -17.99
N LEU A 478 -37.83 12.08 -16.81
CA LEU A 478 -36.58 11.33 -16.68
C LEU A 478 -36.64 9.95 -17.37
N LEU A 479 -37.79 9.27 -17.33
CA LEU A 479 -37.99 7.98 -17.99
C LEU A 479 -37.96 8.11 -19.52
N TYR A 480 -38.58 9.14 -20.10
CA TYR A 480 -38.48 9.39 -21.55
C TYR A 480 -37.05 9.72 -21.99
N LYS A 481 -36.28 10.41 -21.13
CA LYS A 481 -34.89 10.81 -21.39
C LYS A 481 -33.90 9.66 -21.53
N ILE A 482 -34.22 8.43 -21.13
CA ILE A 482 -33.32 7.28 -21.36
C ILE A 482 -33.21 6.87 -22.84
N ALA A 483 -34.12 7.37 -23.70
CA ALA A 483 -34.09 7.15 -25.14
C ALA A 483 -33.27 8.21 -25.92
N ASP A 484 -32.85 9.28 -25.23
CA ASP A 484 -32.01 10.35 -25.78
C ASP A 484 -30.54 9.90 -25.79
N ARG A 485 -29.95 9.80 -26.99
CA ARG A 485 -28.58 9.28 -27.16
C ARG A 485 -27.53 10.27 -26.69
N ASP A 486 -27.75 11.56 -26.96
CA ASP A 486 -26.76 12.60 -26.71
C ASP A 486 -26.65 12.83 -25.20
N LEU A 487 -27.79 12.80 -24.49
CA LEU A 487 -27.86 12.83 -23.03
C LEU A 487 -27.27 11.58 -22.36
N ILE A 488 -27.47 10.38 -22.96
CA ILE A 488 -26.84 9.15 -22.46
C ILE A 488 -25.32 9.21 -22.67
N GLU A 489 -24.82 9.76 -23.79
CA GLU A 489 -23.39 9.95 -24.03
C GLU A 489 -22.78 10.98 -23.07
N GLU A 490 -23.43 12.12 -22.85
CA GLU A 490 -23.01 13.13 -21.86
C GLU A 490 -22.94 12.53 -20.45
N ALA A 491 -23.96 11.77 -20.04
CA ALA A 491 -23.96 11.09 -18.75
C ALA A 491 -22.86 10.01 -18.63
N CYS A 492 -22.52 9.33 -19.73
CA CYS A 492 -21.41 8.37 -19.76
C CYS A 492 -20.04 9.07 -19.68
N LYS A 493 -19.87 10.24 -20.31
CA LYS A 493 -18.66 11.07 -20.19
C LYS A 493 -18.50 11.56 -18.75
N ASN A 494 -19.56 12.11 -18.16
CA ASN A 494 -19.58 12.55 -16.77
C ASN A 494 -19.23 11.40 -15.79
N ALA A 495 -19.75 10.19 -16.01
CA ALA A 495 -19.42 9.00 -15.23
C ALA A 495 -17.92 8.66 -15.30
N LYS A 496 -17.35 8.56 -16.51
CA LYS A 496 -15.90 8.35 -16.75
C LYS A 496 -15.04 9.39 -16.03
N GLU A 497 -15.41 10.66 -16.13
CA GLU A 497 -14.70 11.77 -15.49
C GLU A 497 -14.70 11.69 -13.95
N HIS A 498 -15.72 11.07 -13.34
CA HIS A 498 -15.79 10.81 -11.90
C HIS A 498 -15.28 9.40 -11.52
N GLY A 499 -14.56 8.72 -12.43
CA GLY A 499 -13.97 7.40 -12.18
C GLY A 499 -14.95 6.23 -12.19
N LEU A 500 -16.21 6.44 -12.61
CA LEU A 500 -17.27 5.42 -12.60
C LEU A 500 -17.19 4.50 -13.84
N GLY A 501 -16.06 3.81 -13.96
CA GLY A 501 -15.75 2.85 -15.03
C GLY A 501 -15.19 3.47 -16.30
N TRP A 502 -15.17 2.65 -17.35
CA TRP A 502 -14.49 2.89 -18.62
C TRP A 502 -15.44 3.28 -19.74
N LEU A 503 -15.20 4.43 -20.36
CA LEU A 503 -15.92 4.86 -21.56
C LEU A 503 -15.10 4.56 -22.82
N GLU A 504 -15.63 3.66 -23.65
CA GLU A 504 -15.24 3.53 -25.05
C GLU A 504 -16.04 4.58 -25.85
N GLU A 505 -15.37 5.62 -26.35
CA GLU A 505 -16.04 6.87 -26.77
C GLU A 505 -16.96 6.67 -27.99
N GLY A 506 -18.19 7.19 -27.89
CA GLY A 506 -19.27 6.96 -28.87
C GLY A 506 -19.93 5.57 -28.82
N GLU A 507 -19.32 4.58 -28.15
CA GLU A 507 -19.84 3.21 -28.08
C GLU A 507 -20.53 2.88 -26.75
N SER A 508 -19.79 2.89 -25.63
CA SER A 508 -20.28 2.29 -24.39
C SER A 508 -19.52 2.68 -23.11
N LEU A 509 -20.26 2.83 -22.02
CA LEU A 509 -19.71 2.84 -20.66
C LEU A 509 -19.71 1.41 -20.08
N GLN A 510 -18.63 1.00 -19.42
CA GLN A 510 -18.43 -0.32 -18.81
C GLN A 510 -17.96 -0.14 -17.37
N LEU A 511 -18.71 -0.64 -16.38
CA LEU A 511 -18.39 -0.45 -14.96
C LEU A 511 -18.87 -1.60 -14.08
N HIS A 512 -18.25 -1.75 -12.91
CA HIS A 512 -18.66 -2.69 -11.87
C HIS A 512 -20.00 -2.28 -11.23
N SER A 513 -20.85 -3.26 -10.95
CA SER A 513 -22.26 -3.05 -10.56
C SER A 513 -22.41 -2.29 -9.24
N SER A 514 -21.42 -2.36 -8.33
CA SER A 514 -21.39 -1.58 -7.09
C SER A 514 -21.38 -0.05 -7.30
N MET A 515 -20.93 0.43 -8.46
CA MET A 515 -20.87 1.87 -8.77
C MET A 515 -22.18 2.41 -9.40
N ILE A 516 -23.16 1.56 -9.71
CA ILE A 516 -24.41 1.97 -10.38
C ILE A 516 -25.18 3.00 -9.56
N GLU A 517 -25.18 2.90 -8.23
CA GLU A 517 -25.89 3.84 -7.37
C GLU A 517 -25.25 5.25 -7.37
N GLN A 518 -23.95 5.36 -7.73
CA GLN A 518 -23.23 6.63 -7.90
C GLN A 518 -23.48 7.30 -9.27
N LEU A 519 -23.99 6.57 -10.28
CA LEU A 519 -24.18 7.09 -11.64
C LEU A 519 -25.21 8.24 -11.73
N PRO A 520 -25.10 9.11 -12.77
CA PRO A 520 -26.16 10.04 -13.15
C PRO A 520 -27.54 9.37 -13.26
N ALA A 521 -28.58 10.07 -12.79
CA ALA A 521 -29.93 9.53 -12.63
C ALA A 521 -30.52 8.91 -13.92
N VAL A 522 -30.18 9.45 -15.10
CA VAL A 522 -30.64 8.91 -16.39
C VAL A 522 -30.06 7.51 -16.67
N LEU A 523 -28.79 7.26 -16.33
CA LEU A 523 -28.16 5.94 -16.45
C LEU A 523 -28.72 4.97 -15.39
N ARG A 524 -29.00 5.45 -14.18
CA ARG A 524 -29.67 4.64 -13.13
C ARG A 524 -31.07 4.19 -13.55
N VAL A 525 -31.85 5.03 -14.22
CA VAL A 525 -33.14 4.62 -14.80
C VAL A 525 -32.93 3.68 -16.00
N TYR A 526 -32.01 3.97 -16.91
CA TYR A 526 -31.68 3.10 -18.06
C TYR A 526 -31.36 1.66 -17.60
N ILE A 527 -30.45 1.51 -16.63
CA ILE A 527 -30.05 0.21 -16.08
C ILE A 527 -31.21 -0.44 -15.30
N GLY A 528 -31.91 0.32 -14.45
CA GLY A 528 -33.06 -0.21 -13.69
C GLY A 528 -34.21 -0.70 -14.58
N CYS A 529 -34.44 -0.08 -15.74
CA CYS A 529 -35.41 -0.55 -16.73
C CYS A 529 -35.00 -1.92 -17.33
N ALA A 530 -33.70 -2.21 -17.45
CA ALA A 530 -33.25 -3.53 -17.88
C ALA A 530 -33.52 -4.58 -16.81
N SER A 531 -33.27 -4.24 -15.54
CA SER A 531 -33.56 -5.15 -14.42
C SER A 531 -35.05 -5.42 -14.20
N ALA A 532 -35.93 -4.49 -14.57
CA ALA A 532 -37.36 -4.73 -14.63
C ALA A 532 -37.79 -5.69 -15.77
N LEU A 533 -36.92 -5.95 -16.76
CA LEU A 533 -37.14 -6.91 -17.85
C LEU A 533 -36.45 -8.26 -17.61
N TYR A 534 -35.30 -8.28 -16.95
CA TYR A 534 -34.45 -9.48 -16.78
C TYR A 534 -34.38 -10.02 -15.35
N GLY A 535 -34.15 -9.14 -14.37
CA GLY A 535 -33.75 -9.51 -13.00
C GLY A 535 -32.76 -8.50 -12.40
N ASP A 536 -32.48 -8.60 -11.10
CA ASP A 536 -31.61 -7.64 -10.41
C ASP A 536 -30.18 -7.62 -11.00
N TYR A 537 -29.70 -6.43 -11.40
CA TYR A 537 -28.35 -6.23 -11.93
C TYR A 537 -27.27 -6.54 -10.88
N LYS A 538 -27.62 -6.61 -9.60
CA LYS A 538 -26.71 -6.94 -8.49
C LYS A 538 -26.22 -8.40 -8.49
N ASN A 539 -26.73 -9.24 -9.40
CA ASN A 539 -26.21 -10.58 -9.65
C ASN A 539 -25.06 -10.63 -10.68
N ALA A 540 -24.75 -9.50 -11.34
CA ALA A 540 -23.65 -9.40 -12.30
C ALA A 540 -22.53 -8.51 -11.75
N ASP A 541 -21.28 -8.85 -12.05
CA ASP A 541 -20.13 -8.04 -11.64
C ASP A 541 -20.01 -6.80 -12.51
N LEU A 542 -20.09 -6.94 -13.84
CA LEU A 542 -19.94 -5.83 -14.78
C LEU A 542 -21.23 -5.53 -15.55
N VAL A 543 -21.45 -4.23 -15.78
CA VAL A 543 -22.54 -3.70 -16.59
C VAL A 543 -21.99 -2.82 -17.70
N LYS A 544 -22.45 -3.05 -18.94
CA LYS A 544 -22.11 -2.29 -20.14
C LYS A 544 -23.36 -1.60 -20.71
N VAL A 545 -23.36 -0.27 -20.66
CA VAL A 545 -24.37 0.61 -21.29
C VAL A 545 -23.94 0.88 -22.73
N HIS A 546 -24.73 0.45 -23.71
CA HIS A 546 -24.42 0.71 -25.13
C HIS A 546 -25.17 1.95 -25.61
N ILE A 547 -24.44 3.07 -25.75
CA ILE A 547 -24.96 4.42 -26.02
C ILE A 547 -25.85 4.42 -27.26
N ASN A 548 -25.31 3.98 -28.39
CA ASN A 548 -25.98 4.11 -29.67
C ASN A 548 -27.04 3.02 -29.97
N SER A 549 -26.89 1.81 -29.42
CA SER A 549 -27.76 0.67 -29.78
C SER A 549 -29.02 0.52 -28.92
N GLY A 550 -29.13 1.20 -27.77
CA GLY A 550 -30.29 1.04 -26.89
C GLY A 550 -30.35 -0.38 -26.32
N LYS A 551 -29.24 -0.79 -25.69
CA LYS A 551 -28.99 -2.15 -25.22
C LYS A 551 -28.17 -2.10 -23.93
N LEU A 552 -28.52 -2.92 -22.94
CA LEU A 552 -27.65 -3.20 -21.80
C LEU A 552 -26.94 -4.55 -22.01
N THR A 553 -25.77 -4.73 -21.41
CA THR A 553 -25.17 -6.05 -21.26
C THR A 553 -24.68 -6.23 -19.83
N LEU A 554 -25.06 -7.34 -19.22
CA LEU A 554 -24.62 -7.81 -17.91
C LEU A 554 -23.57 -8.90 -18.12
N MET A 555 -22.55 -8.96 -17.28
CA MET A 555 -21.46 -9.95 -17.36
C MET A 555 -21.08 -10.43 -15.96
N SER A 556 -21.01 -11.74 -15.80
CA SER A 556 -20.77 -12.44 -14.53
C SER A 556 -19.51 -13.30 -14.66
N PHE A 557 -18.65 -13.32 -13.64
CA PHE A 557 -17.32 -13.92 -13.68
C PHE A 557 -17.07 -14.91 -12.51
N ASP A 558 -15.97 -15.67 -12.56
CA ASP A 558 -15.70 -16.77 -11.61
C ASP A 558 -15.23 -16.34 -10.21
N ASP A 559 -14.33 -15.37 -10.10
CA ASP A 559 -13.89 -14.74 -8.83
C ASP A 559 -13.53 -13.27 -9.05
N PHE A 560 -14.53 -12.42 -9.33
CA PHE A 560 -14.28 -11.00 -9.63
C PHE A 560 -13.60 -10.25 -8.47
N ASP A 561 -13.92 -10.56 -7.22
CA ASP A 561 -13.32 -9.91 -6.05
C ASP A 561 -11.90 -10.40 -5.73
N GLY A 562 -11.63 -11.69 -5.93
CA GLY A 562 -10.41 -12.35 -5.44
C GLY A 562 -9.31 -12.62 -6.47
N ASN A 563 -9.63 -12.68 -7.77
CA ASN A 563 -8.72 -12.97 -8.88
C ASN A 563 -8.46 -11.69 -9.72
N PRO A 564 -7.20 -11.34 -10.07
CA PRO A 564 -6.94 -10.18 -10.92
C PRO A 564 -7.32 -10.38 -12.40
N ILE A 565 -7.43 -11.62 -12.89
CA ILE A 565 -7.88 -11.97 -14.24
C ILE A 565 -9.02 -13.02 -14.12
N PRO A 566 -10.23 -12.59 -13.72
CA PRO A 566 -11.38 -13.49 -13.61
C PRO A 566 -11.91 -13.85 -15.00
N ARG A 567 -12.55 -15.02 -15.13
CA ARG A 567 -13.08 -15.54 -16.40
C ARG A 567 -14.58 -15.36 -16.49
N MET A 568 -15.07 -14.96 -17.66
CA MET A 568 -16.50 -14.72 -17.90
C MET A 568 -17.27 -16.05 -17.91
N LEU A 569 -18.21 -16.20 -16.98
CA LEU A 569 -19.12 -17.35 -16.90
C LEU A 569 -20.38 -17.13 -17.73
N GLU A 570 -20.94 -15.93 -17.66
CA GLU A 570 -22.22 -15.58 -18.27
C GLU A 570 -22.13 -14.16 -18.86
N ARG A 571 -22.80 -13.95 -19.99
CA ARG A 571 -23.09 -12.61 -20.52
C ARG A 571 -24.50 -12.53 -21.07
N VAL A 572 -25.30 -11.62 -20.54
CA VAL A 572 -26.69 -11.39 -20.96
C VAL A 572 -26.82 -10.05 -21.67
N LYS A 573 -27.40 -10.00 -22.87
CA LYS A 573 -27.67 -8.75 -23.60
C LYS A 573 -29.17 -8.45 -23.64
N ILE A 574 -29.57 -7.32 -23.09
CA ILE A 574 -30.97 -6.88 -22.97
C ILE A 574 -31.21 -5.76 -23.99
N LYS A 575 -32.08 -5.99 -24.98
CA LYS A 575 -32.35 -5.04 -26.08
C LYS A 575 -33.68 -4.31 -25.85
N PHE A 576 -33.63 -3.06 -25.38
CA PHE A 576 -34.84 -2.32 -25.00
C PHE A 576 -35.85 -2.12 -26.14
N ARG A 577 -35.37 -1.96 -27.38
CA ARG A 577 -36.20 -1.70 -28.56
C ARG A 577 -36.86 -2.95 -29.15
N GLU A 578 -36.17 -4.09 -29.08
CA GLU A 578 -36.65 -5.38 -29.56
C GLU A 578 -37.44 -6.14 -28.47
N GLN A 579 -37.33 -5.72 -27.20
CA GLN A 579 -37.81 -6.47 -26.02
C GLN A 579 -37.26 -7.91 -25.95
N ASP A 580 -36.02 -8.06 -26.43
CA ASP A 580 -35.33 -9.32 -26.62
C ASP A 580 -34.12 -9.45 -25.66
N ILE A 581 -33.78 -10.69 -25.29
CA ILE A 581 -32.71 -11.01 -24.34
C ILE A 581 -31.87 -12.17 -24.89
N GLU A 582 -30.62 -11.88 -25.25
CA GLU A 582 -29.66 -12.89 -25.70
C GLU A 582 -28.80 -13.37 -24.52
N TYR A 583 -28.71 -14.69 -24.35
CA TYR A 583 -27.89 -15.37 -23.32
C TYR A 583 -26.61 -15.93 -23.94
N PHE A 584 -25.51 -15.91 -23.19
CA PHE A 584 -24.21 -16.45 -23.58
C PHE A 584 -23.54 -17.07 -22.36
N ASP A 585 -23.72 -18.38 -22.20
CA ASP A 585 -23.23 -19.15 -21.06
C ASP A 585 -21.95 -19.89 -21.48
N TYR A 586 -20.84 -19.67 -20.78
CA TYR A 586 -19.51 -20.20 -21.12
C TYR A 586 -19.17 -21.42 -20.26
N VAL A 587 -20.15 -22.32 -20.07
CA VAL A 587 -20.06 -23.44 -19.13
C VAL A 587 -19.47 -24.71 -19.77
N ASP A 588 -19.70 -24.92 -21.07
CA ASP A 588 -19.17 -26.05 -21.86
C ASP A 588 -18.82 -25.59 -23.30
N ASP A 589 -18.05 -26.41 -24.03
CA ASP A 589 -17.62 -26.27 -25.44
C ASP A 589 -16.84 -24.99 -25.88
N TYR A 590 -16.68 -23.97 -25.03
CA TYR A 590 -15.88 -22.76 -25.34
C TYR A 590 -14.93 -22.38 -24.19
N GLU A 591 -13.72 -21.91 -24.51
CA GLU A 591 -12.81 -21.40 -23.48
C GLU A 591 -13.31 -20.04 -22.96
N PRO A 592 -13.68 -19.90 -21.66
CA PRO A 592 -14.33 -18.71 -21.14
C PRO A 592 -13.34 -17.52 -21.11
N PRO A 593 -13.66 -16.38 -21.74
CA PRO A 593 -12.70 -15.30 -21.93
C PRO A 593 -12.29 -14.64 -20.60
N ASN A 594 -10.99 -14.37 -20.49
CA ASN A 594 -10.37 -13.64 -19.39
C ASN A 594 -10.80 -12.15 -19.40
N LEU A 595 -10.96 -11.57 -18.21
CA LEU A 595 -11.07 -10.13 -18.03
C LEU A 595 -9.69 -9.50 -17.79
N TYR A 596 -9.06 -9.02 -18.85
CA TYR A 596 -7.86 -8.18 -18.75
C TYR A 596 -8.23 -6.72 -18.44
N LEU A 597 -7.23 -5.96 -17.97
CA LEU A 597 -7.35 -4.52 -17.68
C LEU A 597 -8.55 -4.20 -16.77
N LYS A 598 -8.81 -5.08 -15.81
CA LYS A 598 -9.93 -5.02 -14.87
C LYS A 598 -9.97 -3.72 -14.08
N SER A 599 -8.81 -3.08 -13.82
CA SER A 599 -8.73 -1.76 -13.19
C SER A 599 -9.46 -0.65 -13.97
N ARG A 600 -9.83 -0.87 -15.24
CA ARG A 600 -10.68 0.04 -16.03
C ARG A 600 -12.13 0.09 -15.54
N TYR A 601 -12.64 -1.01 -14.98
CA TYR A 601 -14.06 -1.18 -14.66
C TYR A 601 -14.38 -0.98 -13.18
N ILE A 602 -13.36 -0.79 -12.33
CA ILE A 602 -13.45 -0.49 -10.90
C ILE A 602 -12.76 0.85 -10.60
N ASN A 603 -12.99 1.42 -9.41
CA ASN A 603 -12.37 2.65 -8.94
C ASN A 603 -11.50 2.41 -7.69
N GLU A 604 -10.83 3.46 -7.21
CA GLU A 604 -9.96 3.45 -6.03
C GLU A 604 -10.64 3.08 -4.71
N GLU A 605 -11.96 3.08 -4.66
CA GLU A 605 -12.76 2.65 -3.50
C GLU A 605 -12.92 1.11 -3.47
N PHE A 606 -12.67 0.43 -4.59
CA PHE A 606 -12.81 -1.01 -4.73
C PHE A 606 -11.70 -1.80 -4.00
N PRO A 607 -12.01 -2.94 -3.35
CA PRO A 607 -11.01 -3.78 -2.69
C PRO A 607 -9.85 -4.16 -3.60
N ARG A 608 -8.61 -3.96 -3.13
CA ARG A 608 -7.37 -4.24 -3.87
C ARG A 608 -7.18 -3.49 -5.19
N TYR A 609 -7.89 -2.38 -5.44
CA TYR A 609 -7.65 -1.55 -6.64
C TYR A 609 -6.17 -1.17 -6.85
N PRO A 610 -5.40 -0.72 -5.83
CA PRO A 610 -3.99 -0.38 -6.03
C PRO A 610 -3.14 -1.60 -6.41
N GLU A 611 -3.42 -2.76 -5.83
CA GLU A 611 -2.78 -4.03 -6.20
C GLU A 611 -3.15 -4.46 -7.63
N GLN A 612 -4.41 -4.24 -8.07
CA GLN A 612 -4.87 -4.54 -9.43
C GLN A 612 -4.14 -3.68 -10.47
N VAL A 613 -4.03 -2.36 -10.24
CA VAL A 613 -3.30 -1.45 -11.13
C VAL A 613 -1.83 -1.86 -11.25
N LEU A 614 -1.17 -2.16 -10.12
CA LEU A 614 0.24 -2.58 -10.13
C LEU A 614 0.45 -3.94 -10.82
N PHE A 615 -0.49 -4.87 -10.71
CA PHE A 615 -0.45 -6.14 -11.43
C PHE A 615 -0.58 -5.93 -12.95
N GLU A 616 -1.49 -5.05 -13.38
CA GLU A 616 -1.67 -4.71 -14.80
C GLU A 616 -0.48 -3.93 -15.37
N GLU A 617 0.14 -3.03 -14.58
CA GLU A 617 1.42 -2.39 -14.94
C GLU A 617 2.56 -3.43 -15.07
N GLN A 618 2.63 -4.44 -14.19
CA GLN A 618 3.61 -5.53 -14.32
C GLN A 618 3.41 -6.39 -15.58
N LEU A 619 2.19 -6.48 -16.13
CA LEU A 619 1.91 -7.19 -17.38
C LEU A 619 2.21 -6.31 -18.61
N ASP A 620 1.87 -5.02 -18.58
CA ASP A 620 2.18 -4.06 -19.64
C ASP A 620 3.70 -3.89 -19.82
N GLU A 621 4.46 -3.80 -18.72
CA GLU A 621 5.93 -3.70 -18.75
C GLU A 621 6.65 -4.92 -19.37
N LEU A 622 5.95 -6.04 -19.60
CA LEU A 622 6.52 -7.17 -20.35
C LEU A 622 6.64 -6.87 -21.85
N GLY A 623 5.69 -6.12 -22.43
CA GLY A 623 5.58 -5.93 -23.88
C GLY A 623 5.28 -7.21 -24.70
N LEU A 624 4.81 -8.29 -24.06
CA LEU A 624 4.66 -9.63 -24.65
C LEU A 624 3.22 -9.95 -25.13
N LEU A 625 2.23 -9.11 -24.81
CA LEU A 625 0.82 -9.41 -24.96
C LEU A 625 0.05 -8.16 -25.39
N ASP A 626 -0.87 -8.31 -26.34
CA ASP A 626 -1.78 -7.24 -26.77
C ASP A 626 -3.10 -7.33 -25.99
N PHE A 627 -3.36 -6.36 -25.11
CA PHE A 627 -4.60 -6.28 -24.32
C PHE A 627 -5.68 -5.38 -24.95
N THR A 628 -5.60 -5.08 -26.25
CA THR A 628 -6.67 -4.36 -26.96
C THR A 628 -7.89 -5.25 -27.24
N GLY A 629 -9.07 -4.64 -27.39
CA GLY A 629 -10.32 -5.36 -27.64
C GLY A 629 -10.71 -6.29 -26.49
N TYR A 630 -10.55 -7.59 -26.69
CA TYR A 630 -10.77 -8.64 -25.68
C TYR A 630 -9.45 -9.23 -25.13
N GLY A 631 -8.29 -8.80 -25.63
CA GLY A 631 -6.98 -9.37 -25.31
C GLY A 631 -6.75 -10.79 -25.87
N PRO A 632 -5.66 -11.45 -25.45
CA PRO A 632 -5.30 -12.80 -25.91
C PRO A 632 -6.27 -13.87 -25.38
N SER A 633 -6.36 -15.00 -26.08
CA SER A 633 -7.12 -16.16 -25.58
C SER A 633 -6.53 -16.67 -24.24
N PRO A 634 -7.34 -17.23 -23.32
CA PRO A 634 -6.82 -17.72 -22.04
C PRO A 634 -5.71 -18.77 -22.20
N SER A 635 -5.80 -19.65 -23.21
CA SER A 635 -4.73 -20.60 -23.55
C SER A 635 -3.46 -19.91 -24.07
N GLU A 636 -3.58 -18.89 -24.91
CA GLU A 636 -2.46 -18.09 -25.41
C GLU A 636 -1.76 -17.32 -24.28
N PHE A 637 -2.53 -16.62 -23.46
CA PHE A 637 -2.04 -15.91 -22.28
C PHE A 637 -1.25 -16.83 -21.34
N THR A 638 -1.84 -17.98 -20.99
CA THR A 638 -1.24 -18.97 -20.10
C THR A 638 0.05 -19.55 -20.69
N ASN A 639 0.07 -19.83 -21.99
CA ASN A 639 1.28 -20.28 -22.68
C ASN A 639 2.36 -19.18 -22.69
N THR A 640 2.07 -17.95 -23.10
CA THR A 640 3.06 -16.86 -23.16
C THR A 640 3.69 -16.58 -21.78
N ILE A 641 2.90 -16.55 -20.71
CA ILE A 641 3.40 -16.40 -19.34
C ILE A 641 4.29 -17.60 -18.93
N ARG A 642 3.87 -18.84 -19.21
CA ARG A 642 4.69 -20.05 -18.93
C ARG A 642 6.01 -20.04 -19.70
N MET A 643 5.97 -19.76 -21.00
CA MET A 643 7.15 -19.76 -21.88
C MET A 643 8.20 -18.72 -21.43
N HIS A 644 7.78 -17.62 -20.80
CA HIS A 644 8.70 -16.61 -20.25
C HIS A 644 9.18 -16.90 -18.82
N ARG A 645 8.90 -18.11 -18.30
CA ARG A 645 9.25 -18.55 -16.94
C ARG A 645 8.65 -17.63 -15.86
N LEU A 646 7.39 -17.23 -16.07
CA LEU A 646 6.61 -16.41 -15.15
C LEU A 646 5.37 -17.17 -14.65
N GLU A 647 4.81 -16.73 -13.53
CA GLU A 647 3.50 -17.17 -13.03
C GLU A 647 2.82 -16.05 -12.22
N ILE A 648 1.52 -16.19 -11.96
CA ILE A 648 0.72 -15.24 -11.19
C ILE A 648 0.53 -15.81 -9.77
N ASP A 649 0.89 -15.03 -8.75
CA ASP A 649 0.73 -15.38 -7.33
C ASP A 649 -0.13 -14.31 -6.64
N GLY A 650 -1.44 -14.54 -6.62
CA GLY A 650 -2.42 -13.54 -6.20
C GLY A 650 -2.44 -12.35 -7.16
N TYR A 651 -1.88 -11.22 -6.73
CA TYR A 651 -1.82 -9.94 -7.46
C TYR A 651 -0.38 -9.53 -7.79
N GLU A 652 0.56 -10.49 -7.80
CA GLU A 652 1.94 -10.24 -8.23
C GLU A 652 2.33 -11.20 -9.36
N LEU A 653 2.93 -10.64 -10.40
CA LEU A 653 3.65 -11.42 -11.42
C LEU A 653 5.04 -11.76 -10.87
N ILE A 654 5.38 -13.05 -10.86
CA ILE A 654 6.62 -13.58 -10.27
C ILE A 654 7.30 -14.60 -11.21
N ARG A 655 8.54 -15.00 -10.89
CA ARG A 655 9.24 -16.08 -11.61
C ARG A 655 8.60 -17.43 -11.29
N SER A 656 8.51 -18.30 -12.30
CA SER A 656 7.80 -19.57 -12.17
C SER A 656 8.48 -20.52 -11.17
N LYS A 657 7.64 -21.17 -10.35
CA LYS A 657 7.95 -22.23 -9.39
C LYS A 657 7.74 -23.63 -9.99
N ALA A 658 7.31 -23.74 -11.25
CA ALA A 658 7.16 -25.01 -11.96
C ALA A 658 8.50 -25.48 -12.55
N LEU A 659 8.73 -26.79 -12.59
CA LEU A 659 9.78 -27.39 -13.42
C LEU A 659 9.29 -27.46 -14.87
N PRO A 660 10.07 -26.99 -15.87
CA PRO A 660 9.71 -27.15 -17.29
C PRO A 660 10.11 -28.56 -17.78
N ASP A 661 9.58 -28.96 -18.94
CA ASP A 661 10.20 -30.03 -19.71
C ASP A 661 11.58 -29.58 -20.23
N LEU A 662 12.50 -30.52 -20.47
CA LEU A 662 13.79 -30.22 -21.08
C LEU A 662 13.61 -29.75 -22.54
N ASP A 663 12.59 -30.23 -23.23
CA ASP A 663 12.31 -29.85 -24.62
C ASP A 663 11.40 -28.61 -24.75
N GLU A 664 10.99 -27.98 -23.64
CA GLU A 664 10.45 -26.61 -23.67
C GLU A 664 11.52 -25.57 -24.06
N SER A 665 11.08 -24.48 -24.70
CA SER A 665 11.96 -23.38 -25.12
C SER A 665 12.59 -22.68 -23.92
N CYS A 666 13.87 -22.35 -24.06
CA CYS A 666 14.68 -21.60 -23.11
C CYS A 666 15.30 -20.45 -23.88
N GLY A 667 14.58 -19.32 -23.92
CA GLY A 667 14.80 -18.29 -24.93
C GLY A 667 14.07 -18.59 -26.26
N GLN A 668 14.40 -17.81 -27.28
CA GLN A 668 13.79 -17.84 -28.62
C GLN A 668 14.33 -18.97 -29.50
N TYR A 669 15.62 -19.31 -29.37
CA TYR A 669 16.31 -20.24 -30.28
C TYR A 669 16.74 -21.58 -29.65
N LEU A 670 16.73 -21.67 -28.31
CA LEU A 670 17.24 -22.81 -27.55
C LEU A 670 16.13 -23.51 -26.77
N THR A 671 16.37 -24.76 -26.37
CA THR A 671 15.56 -25.47 -25.36
C THR A 671 16.41 -25.70 -24.12
N PHE A 672 15.79 -26.00 -22.98
CA PHE A 672 16.53 -26.32 -21.76
C PHE A 672 17.52 -27.49 -21.99
N ARG A 673 17.12 -28.49 -22.78
CA ARG A 673 17.96 -29.61 -23.22
C ARG A 673 19.25 -29.14 -23.89
N LYS A 674 19.19 -28.17 -24.82
CA LYS A 674 20.40 -27.68 -25.52
C LYS A 674 21.43 -27.09 -24.55
N LEU A 675 20.99 -26.39 -23.49
CA LEU A 675 21.87 -25.78 -22.48
C LEU A 675 22.31 -26.75 -21.37
N ILE A 676 21.60 -27.86 -21.20
CA ILE A 676 21.86 -28.89 -20.18
C ILE A 676 22.68 -30.07 -20.73
N GLU A 677 22.53 -30.39 -22.02
CA GLU A 677 23.09 -31.61 -22.63
C GLU A 677 24.19 -31.37 -23.68
N CYS A 678 24.65 -30.13 -23.86
CA CYS A 678 25.70 -29.77 -24.83
C CYS A 678 27.10 -30.35 -24.51
N GLY A 679 27.43 -30.54 -23.24
CA GLY A 679 28.80 -30.86 -22.79
C GLY A 679 29.39 -32.13 -23.40
N GLU A 680 30.66 -32.10 -23.80
CA GLU A 680 31.35 -33.28 -24.35
C GLU A 680 31.49 -34.40 -23.31
N THR A 681 31.93 -34.08 -22.09
CA THR A 681 32.03 -35.07 -20.99
C THR A 681 30.68 -35.72 -20.64
N LEU A 682 29.55 -35.06 -20.92
CA LEU A 682 28.25 -35.69 -20.75
C LEU A 682 28.03 -36.80 -21.78
N ARG A 683 28.29 -36.48 -23.06
CA ARG A 683 28.18 -37.41 -24.18
C ARG A 683 29.13 -38.62 -24.02
N GLU A 684 30.31 -38.41 -23.43
CA GLU A 684 31.26 -39.49 -23.11
C GLU A 684 30.84 -40.34 -21.90
N THR A 685 30.27 -39.74 -20.84
CA THR A 685 30.04 -40.43 -19.56
C THR A 685 28.62 -40.97 -19.36
N SER A 686 27.64 -40.49 -20.12
CA SER A 686 26.21 -40.89 -20.03
C SER A 686 25.61 -40.78 -18.61
N ILE A 687 26.07 -39.79 -17.81
CA ILE A 687 25.55 -39.51 -16.47
C ILE A 687 24.31 -38.59 -16.57
N ALA A 688 23.30 -38.81 -15.72
CA ALA A 688 22.15 -37.90 -15.66
C ALA A 688 22.56 -36.50 -15.16
N ASN A 689 22.53 -35.50 -16.05
CA ASN A 689 22.95 -34.12 -15.76
C ASN A 689 21.77 -33.17 -15.55
N LEU A 690 20.79 -33.57 -14.72
CA LEU A 690 19.56 -32.81 -14.54
C LEU A 690 19.69 -31.76 -13.40
N PRO A 691 19.26 -30.50 -13.62
CA PRO A 691 19.05 -29.55 -12.54
C PRO A 691 18.01 -30.04 -11.54
N LYS A 692 18.07 -29.53 -10.31
CA LYS A 692 17.17 -29.90 -9.20
C LYS A 692 16.51 -28.69 -8.56
N GLN A 693 17.07 -27.49 -8.71
CA GLN A 693 16.47 -26.23 -8.25
C GLN A 693 15.72 -25.55 -9.41
N ILE A 694 14.58 -24.94 -9.13
CA ILE A 694 13.77 -24.25 -10.14
C ILE A 694 14.45 -22.95 -10.58
N GLU A 695 15.18 -22.35 -9.65
CA GLU A 695 16.06 -21.20 -9.80
C GLU A 695 17.13 -21.44 -10.87
N THR A 696 17.59 -22.69 -11.06
CA THR A 696 18.52 -23.06 -12.14
C THR A 696 17.86 -22.89 -13.51
N PHE A 697 16.64 -23.39 -13.71
CA PHE A 697 15.89 -23.21 -14.96
C PHE A 697 15.57 -21.73 -15.23
N ASN A 698 15.18 -20.98 -14.19
CA ASN A 698 14.95 -19.54 -14.34
C ASN A 698 16.25 -18.80 -14.72
N SER A 699 17.39 -19.19 -14.15
CA SER A 699 18.70 -18.61 -14.49
C SER A 699 19.18 -18.96 -15.90
N LEU A 700 18.93 -20.18 -16.36
CA LEU A 700 19.22 -20.60 -17.75
C LEU A 700 18.36 -19.83 -18.76
N PHE A 701 17.09 -19.57 -18.43
CA PHE A 701 16.20 -18.76 -19.25
C PHE A 701 16.64 -17.29 -19.33
N ASP A 702 17.10 -16.72 -18.22
CA ASP A 702 17.63 -15.35 -18.21
C ASP A 702 18.96 -15.25 -18.98
N LEU A 703 19.85 -16.24 -18.85
CA LEU A 703 21.06 -16.35 -19.68
C LEU A 703 20.73 -16.44 -21.18
N ALA A 704 19.70 -17.20 -21.56
CA ALA A 704 19.26 -17.29 -22.94
C ALA A 704 18.71 -15.93 -23.44
N THR A 705 17.65 -15.42 -22.81
CA THR A 705 16.94 -14.22 -23.29
C THR A 705 17.70 -12.91 -23.15
N LYS A 706 18.70 -12.81 -22.26
CA LYS A 706 19.48 -11.58 -22.05
C LYS A 706 20.83 -11.58 -22.76
N ILE A 707 21.30 -12.73 -23.24
CA ILE A 707 22.62 -12.83 -23.88
C ILE A 707 22.57 -13.67 -25.16
N LEU A 708 22.13 -14.93 -25.08
CA LEU A 708 22.28 -15.86 -26.21
C LEU A 708 21.33 -15.56 -27.37
N ASP A 709 20.07 -15.21 -27.11
CA ASP A 709 19.14 -14.84 -28.17
C ASP A 709 19.64 -13.58 -28.93
N PRO A 710 20.04 -12.47 -28.28
CA PRO A 710 20.68 -11.33 -28.96
C PRO A 710 21.95 -11.68 -29.76
N VAL A 711 22.78 -12.61 -29.27
CA VAL A 711 23.96 -13.09 -30.01
C VAL A 711 23.54 -13.87 -31.26
N ILE A 712 22.50 -14.70 -31.16
CA ILE A 712 21.96 -15.47 -32.29
C ILE A 712 21.27 -14.57 -33.30
N ASP A 713 20.58 -13.51 -32.86
CA ASP A 713 19.98 -12.49 -33.74
C ASP A 713 21.03 -11.74 -34.58
N TYR A 714 22.23 -11.50 -34.03
CA TYR A 714 23.28 -10.73 -34.70
C TYR A 714 24.28 -11.58 -35.50
N PHE A 715 24.77 -12.68 -34.93
CA PHE A 715 25.80 -13.55 -35.53
C PHE A 715 25.26 -14.86 -36.12
N GLY A 716 23.98 -15.16 -35.94
CA GLY A 716 23.41 -16.45 -36.32
C GLY A 716 23.66 -17.56 -35.29
N MET A 717 23.32 -18.80 -35.66
CA MET A 717 23.16 -19.90 -34.71
C MET A 717 24.48 -20.32 -34.03
N ILE A 718 24.53 -20.23 -32.71
CA ILE A 718 25.70 -20.60 -31.90
C ILE A 718 25.85 -22.11 -31.67
N LYS A 719 27.09 -22.55 -31.51
CA LYS A 719 27.47 -23.91 -31.15
C LYS A 719 27.88 -23.98 -29.67
N LEU A 720 26.97 -24.50 -28.86
CA LEU A 720 27.17 -24.76 -27.43
C LEU A 720 28.19 -25.89 -27.23
N THR A 721 29.20 -25.66 -26.41
CA THR A 721 30.28 -26.64 -26.11
C THR A 721 30.25 -27.11 -24.66
N TYR A 722 29.82 -26.26 -23.73
CA TYR A 722 29.59 -26.58 -22.32
C TYR A 722 28.50 -25.66 -21.73
N GLY A 723 27.94 -26.03 -20.59
CA GLY A 723 26.73 -25.43 -20.03
C GLY A 723 26.44 -25.98 -18.64
N PHE A 724 25.17 -26.15 -18.28
CA PHE A 724 24.81 -26.59 -16.93
C PHE A 724 25.58 -27.85 -16.50
N CYS A 725 26.15 -27.82 -15.29
CA CYS A 725 26.94 -28.92 -14.74
C CYS A 725 26.47 -29.29 -13.33
N SER A 726 25.77 -30.40 -13.26
CA SER A 726 25.35 -31.01 -12.00
C SER A 726 26.54 -31.44 -11.13
N SER A 727 26.28 -31.58 -9.81
CA SER A 727 27.24 -32.16 -8.85
C SER A 727 27.67 -33.61 -9.15
N ASP A 728 27.05 -34.25 -10.15
CA ASP A 728 27.28 -35.64 -10.52
C ASP A 728 28.15 -35.74 -11.79
N LEU A 729 27.92 -34.85 -12.77
CA LEU A 729 28.82 -34.63 -13.91
C LEU A 729 30.16 -34.00 -13.46
N ALA A 730 30.11 -32.98 -12.59
CA ALA A 730 31.31 -32.30 -12.07
C ALA A 730 32.30 -33.24 -11.36
N ARG A 731 31.82 -34.37 -10.81
CA ARG A 731 32.65 -35.41 -10.17
C ARG A 731 33.41 -36.31 -11.17
N LYS A 732 33.19 -36.16 -12.47
CA LYS A 732 33.94 -36.87 -13.53
C LYS A 732 34.95 -36.01 -14.27
N ILE A 733 34.81 -34.69 -14.21
CA ILE A 733 35.68 -33.77 -14.94
C ILE A 733 37.03 -33.68 -14.20
N PRO A 734 38.17 -34.06 -14.82
CA PRO A 734 39.42 -34.36 -14.11
C PRO A 734 40.18 -33.13 -13.58
N GLY A 735 39.71 -31.92 -13.88
CA GLY A 735 40.28 -30.66 -13.42
C GLY A 735 39.66 -29.46 -14.15
N GLY A 736 40.15 -28.25 -13.86
CA GLY A 736 39.75 -27.01 -14.54
C GLY A 736 38.54 -26.28 -13.94
N ILE A 737 37.57 -27.00 -13.39
CA ILE A 737 36.38 -26.41 -12.75
C ILE A 737 36.70 -25.78 -11.38
N ALA A 738 36.07 -24.66 -11.06
CA ALA A 738 36.14 -24.01 -9.75
C ALA A 738 34.73 -23.85 -9.13
N PRO A 739 34.11 -24.91 -8.56
CA PRO A 739 32.65 -24.96 -8.35
C PRO A 739 32.02 -23.85 -7.50
N LYS A 740 32.80 -23.16 -6.65
CA LYS A 740 32.34 -22.02 -5.84
C LYS A 740 32.20 -20.71 -6.61
N LEU A 741 32.87 -20.60 -7.75
CA LEU A 741 32.95 -19.42 -8.62
C LEU A 741 32.41 -19.69 -10.02
N ASP A 742 32.26 -20.97 -10.38
CA ASP A 742 31.81 -21.42 -11.69
C ASP A 742 30.28 -21.45 -11.74
N GLN A 743 29.70 -20.59 -12.59
CA GLN A 743 28.25 -20.44 -12.74
C GLN A 743 27.62 -21.51 -13.63
N HIS A 744 28.40 -22.47 -14.17
CA HIS A 744 27.86 -23.70 -14.76
C HIS A 744 27.10 -24.57 -13.75
N ALA A 745 27.45 -24.50 -12.46
CA ALA A 745 26.66 -25.11 -11.38
C ALA A 745 25.33 -24.37 -11.10
N SER A 746 25.17 -23.17 -11.66
CA SER A 746 24.00 -22.30 -11.51
C SER A 746 23.55 -22.12 -10.05
N CYS A 747 22.25 -22.12 -9.78
CA CYS A 747 21.64 -21.96 -8.47
C CYS A 747 21.51 -23.28 -7.68
N GLU A 748 22.21 -24.35 -8.08
CA GLU A 748 22.15 -25.64 -7.37
C GLU A 748 22.70 -25.57 -5.95
N ILE A 749 22.09 -26.34 -5.04
CA ILE A 749 22.50 -26.44 -3.63
C ILE A 749 23.24 -27.75 -3.34
N ASN A 750 24.20 -27.68 -2.41
CA ASN A 750 24.86 -28.85 -1.87
C ASN A 750 24.04 -29.50 -0.73
N ARG A 751 24.50 -30.65 -0.23
CA ARG A 751 23.81 -31.45 0.81
C ARG A 751 23.57 -30.71 2.14
N ASN A 752 24.22 -29.57 2.36
CA ASN A 752 24.07 -28.75 3.55
C ASN A 752 23.14 -27.54 3.31
N GLY A 753 22.37 -27.52 2.21
CA GLY A 753 21.43 -26.43 1.87
C GLY A 753 22.09 -25.12 1.41
N ASN A 754 23.41 -25.11 1.22
CA ASN A 754 24.14 -23.94 0.73
C ASN A 754 24.33 -24.03 -0.80
N TYR A 755 24.28 -22.91 -1.52
CA TYR A 755 24.58 -22.87 -2.95
C TYR A 755 25.97 -23.45 -3.27
N ILE A 756 26.09 -24.12 -4.42
CA ILE A 756 27.36 -24.67 -4.91
C ILE A 756 28.26 -23.53 -5.39
N CYS A 757 27.75 -22.66 -6.26
CA CYS A 757 28.38 -21.42 -6.68
C CYS A 757 27.77 -20.24 -5.91
N SER A 758 28.59 -19.36 -5.34
CA SER A 758 28.08 -18.23 -4.54
C SER A 758 27.59 -17.04 -5.39
N ARG A 759 27.88 -17.03 -6.69
CA ARG A 759 27.52 -15.95 -7.62
C ARG A 759 26.07 -16.01 -8.11
N LEU A 760 25.46 -17.20 -8.05
CA LEU A 760 24.15 -17.51 -8.65
C LEU A 760 24.10 -17.21 -10.17
N GLY A 761 22.92 -17.28 -10.77
CA GLY A 761 22.75 -17.13 -12.22
C GLY A 761 23.14 -18.40 -12.97
N ALA A 762 23.64 -18.29 -14.19
CA ALA A 762 24.07 -19.41 -15.02
C ALA A 762 25.25 -19.03 -15.94
N ALA A 763 25.98 -20.04 -16.44
CA ALA A 763 27.02 -19.88 -17.45
C ALA A 763 26.88 -20.88 -18.61
N VAL A 764 27.62 -20.59 -19.68
CA VAL A 764 27.65 -21.33 -20.94
C VAL A 764 28.98 -21.09 -21.64
N ASP A 765 29.53 -22.12 -22.28
CA ASP A 765 30.69 -21.99 -23.17
C ASP A 765 30.24 -22.26 -24.60
N PHE A 766 30.43 -21.32 -25.52
CA PHE A 766 30.01 -21.46 -26.91
C PHE A 766 30.99 -20.82 -27.90
N ILE A 767 30.89 -21.27 -29.15
CA ILE A 767 31.58 -20.71 -30.31
C ILE A 767 30.54 -20.37 -31.39
N VAL A 768 30.80 -19.33 -32.18
CA VAL A 768 30.10 -19.09 -33.45
C VAL A 768 30.99 -19.68 -34.54
N GLU A 769 30.46 -20.54 -35.40
CA GLU A 769 31.25 -21.13 -36.49
C GLU A 769 31.48 -20.09 -37.60
N ASP A 770 32.65 -20.16 -38.24
CA ASP A 770 33.15 -19.24 -39.28
C ASP A 770 33.35 -17.75 -38.88
N GLU A 771 33.06 -17.37 -37.63
CA GLU A 771 33.23 -16.00 -37.09
C GLU A 771 34.45 -15.82 -36.17
N ASN A 772 34.90 -14.57 -35.99
CA ASN A 772 36.02 -14.25 -35.08
C ASN A 772 35.54 -14.07 -33.63
N MET A 773 35.91 -15.00 -32.74
CA MET A 773 35.47 -14.96 -31.34
C MET A 773 35.99 -13.77 -30.52
N LEU A 774 36.97 -12.99 -31.00
CA LEU A 774 37.30 -11.69 -30.41
C LEU A 774 36.18 -10.67 -30.66
N GLU A 775 35.71 -10.59 -31.92
CA GLU A 775 34.73 -9.61 -32.37
C GLU A 775 33.34 -9.94 -31.79
N VAL A 776 33.00 -11.24 -31.72
CA VAL A 776 31.83 -11.74 -30.96
C VAL A 776 31.92 -11.32 -29.49
N ALA A 777 33.06 -11.52 -28.82
CA ALA A 777 33.23 -11.14 -27.42
C ALA A 777 33.15 -9.61 -27.20
N GLN A 778 33.69 -8.82 -28.12
CA GLN A 778 33.63 -7.35 -28.07
C GLN A 778 32.21 -6.84 -28.28
N TRP A 779 31.46 -7.42 -29.22
CA TRP A 779 30.04 -7.11 -29.43
C TRP A 779 29.21 -7.44 -28.18
N ILE A 780 29.44 -8.59 -27.55
CA ILE A 780 28.77 -9.01 -26.30
C ILE A 780 29.03 -8.00 -25.18
N VAL A 781 30.28 -7.52 -25.04
CA VAL A 781 30.68 -6.52 -24.05
C VAL A 781 30.01 -5.15 -24.29
N ALA A 782 29.70 -4.81 -25.53
CA ALA A 782 29.06 -3.54 -25.89
C ALA A 782 27.52 -3.60 -25.86
N ASN A 783 26.91 -4.76 -26.12
CA ASN A 783 25.46 -4.87 -26.41
C ASN A 783 24.65 -5.73 -25.42
N THR A 784 25.28 -6.50 -24.51
CA THR A 784 24.56 -7.42 -23.60
C THR A 784 24.85 -7.15 -22.11
N PRO A 785 23.88 -7.33 -21.20
CA PRO A 785 24.07 -7.23 -19.75
C PRO A 785 24.68 -8.52 -19.17
N PHE A 786 25.95 -8.79 -19.47
CA PHE A 786 26.67 -9.98 -18.97
C PHE A 786 27.24 -9.77 -17.56
N ASP A 787 27.38 -10.86 -16.80
CA ASP A 787 28.10 -10.85 -15.53
C ASP A 787 29.61 -11.00 -15.75
N ARG A 788 30.05 -12.07 -16.41
CA ARG A 788 31.49 -12.38 -16.59
C ARG A 788 31.76 -13.03 -17.94
N LEU A 789 32.78 -12.54 -18.64
CA LEU A 789 33.26 -13.07 -19.94
C LEU A 789 34.72 -13.49 -19.81
N TYR A 790 35.04 -14.74 -20.14
CA TYR A 790 36.41 -15.24 -20.22
C TYR A 790 36.72 -15.62 -21.67
N TYR A 791 37.71 -14.91 -22.25
CA TYR A 791 38.13 -15.04 -23.65
C TYR A 791 39.43 -15.85 -23.77
N TYR A 792 39.42 -16.90 -24.60
CA TYR A 792 40.49 -17.91 -24.70
C TYR A 792 41.31 -17.87 -26.00
N GLY A 793 40.80 -17.19 -27.03
CA GLY A 793 41.38 -17.12 -28.38
C GLY A 793 40.29 -16.87 -29.42
N SER A 794 40.66 -16.38 -30.61
CA SER A 794 39.73 -16.11 -31.71
C SER A 794 39.15 -17.37 -32.35
N ASP A 795 39.85 -18.50 -32.17
CA ASP A 795 39.55 -19.85 -32.66
C ASP A 795 38.87 -20.74 -31.61
N LYS A 796 38.41 -20.18 -30.48
CA LYS A 796 38.01 -20.94 -29.28
C LYS A 796 36.67 -20.49 -28.69
N PRO A 797 35.91 -21.40 -28.04
CA PRO A 797 34.74 -21.03 -27.27
C PRO A 797 35.05 -19.97 -26.22
N ILE A 798 34.13 -19.04 -26.03
CA ILE A 798 34.14 -18.09 -24.91
C ILE A 798 33.27 -18.63 -23.78
N HIS A 799 33.70 -18.44 -22.54
CA HIS A 799 32.86 -18.68 -21.37
C HIS A 799 32.13 -17.39 -21.01
N LEU A 800 30.81 -17.47 -20.88
CA LEU A 800 29.95 -16.32 -20.64
C LEU A 800 28.90 -16.66 -19.59
N SER A 801 28.53 -15.67 -18.78
CA SER A 801 27.63 -15.84 -17.64
C SER A 801 26.67 -14.68 -17.47
N PHE A 802 25.49 -14.99 -16.96
CA PHE A 802 24.46 -14.05 -16.53
C PHE A 802 24.13 -14.34 -15.06
N GLY A 803 24.06 -13.32 -14.21
CA GLY A 803 23.80 -13.50 -12.79
C GLY A 803 23.60 -12.20 -12.03
N PRO A 804 23.09 -12.26 -10.78
CA PRO A 804 22.70 -11.09 -10.01
C PRO A 804 23.88 -10.19 -9.58
N GLU A 805 25.13 -10.64 -9.72
CA GLU A 805 26.31 -9.76 -9.56
C GLU A 805 26.43 -8.75 -10.72
N SER A 806 25.95 -9.08 -11.93
CA SER A 806 25.94 -8.23 -13.14
C SER A 806 27.27 -7.48 -13.37
N SER A 807 28.41 -8.12 -13.09
CA SER A 807 29.66 -7.42 -12.80
C SER A 807 30.43 -6.89 -14.01
N GLY A 808 30.03 -7.24 -15.24
CA GLY A 808 30.69 -6.82 -16.48
C GLY A 808 32.17 -7.22 -16.58
N GLU A 809 32.59 -8.27 -15.86
CA GLU A 809 34.02 -8.58 -15.69
C GLU A 809 34.58 -9.35 -16.90
N VAL A 810 35.48 -8.69 -17.65
CA VAL A 810 36.17 -9.31 -18.79
C VAL A 810 37.55 -9.84 -18.38
N VAL A 811 37.84 -11.09 -18.75
CA VAL A 811 39.08 -11.81 -18.42
C VAL A 811 39.68 -12.43 -19.68
N ILE A 812 40.92 -12.06 -20.00
CA ILE A 812 41.70 -12.68 -21.09
C ILE A 812 42.52 -13.83 -20.51
N MET A 813 42.33 -15.04 -21.03
CA MET A 813 43.00 -16.26 -20.59
C MET A 813 44.27 -16.50 -21.42
N ARG A 814 45.42 -16.03 -20.92
CA ARG A 814 46.69 -16.08 -21.67
C ARG A 814 47.45 -17.39 -21.42
N ALA A 815 47.80 -18.11 -22.48
CA ALA A 815 48.69 -19.27 -22.39
C ALA A 815 50.11 -18.86 -21.98
N MET A 816 50.62 -19.46 -20.90
CA MET A 816 52.01 -19.31 -20.47
C MET A 816 52.92 -20.37 -21.13
N LYS A 817 54.23 -20.14 -21.12
CA LYS A 817 55.26 -21.03 -21.73
C LYS A 817 55.29 -22.46 -21.18
N ASN A 818 54.52 -22.76 -20.14
CA ASN A 818 54.38 -24.08 -19.51
C ASN A 818 52.99 -24.72 -19.77
N GLY A 819 52.22 -24.22 -20.74
CA GLY A 819 50.90 -24.71 -21.11
C GLY A 819 49.75 -24.31 -20.18
N LYS A 820 50.02 -23.69 -19.02
CA LYS A 820 48.97 -23.21 -18.10
C LYS A 820 48.40 -21.88 -18.58
N LEU A 821 47.08 -21.73 -18.49
CA LEU A 821 46.40 -20.44 -18.71
C LEU A 821 46.57 -19.53 -17.49
N MET A 822 46.70 -18.23 -17.74
CA MET A 822 46.72 -17.17 -16.72
C MET A 822 45.58 -16.18 -16.98
N PRO A 823 44.62 -16.01 -16.04
CA PRO A 823 43.57 -15.01 -16.17
C PRO A 823 44.16 -13.61 -16.02
N LYS A 824 43.89 -12.72 -16.97
CA LYS A 824 44.14 -11.28 -16.86
C LYS A 824 42.84 -10.52 -17.01
N ARG A 825 42.35 -9.94 -15.90
CA ARG A 825 41.27 -8.93 -15.92
C ARG A 825 41.66 -7.74 -16.81
N ILE A 826 40.70 -7.25 -17.57
CA ILE A 826 40.82 -6.05 -18.41
C ILE A 826 39.57 -5.19 -18.22
N ARG A 827 39.67 -3.88 -18.43
CA ARG A 827 38.49 -3.00 -18.50
C ARG A 827 37.75 -3.26 -19.82
N THR A 828 36.45 -3.01 -19.83
CA THR A 828 35.60 -3.20 -21.02
C THR A 828 36.04 -2.32 -22.19
N ASP A 829 36.32 -1.03 -21.94
CA ASP A 829 36.84 -0.07 -22.95
C ASP A 829 38.13 -0.58 -23.62
N LEU A 830 39.14 -0.94 -22.82
CA LEU A 830 40.42 -1.49 -23.30
C LEU A 830 40.30 -2.89 -23.92
N PHE A 831 39.15 -3.57 -23.80
CA PHE A 831 38.87 -4.83 -24.48
C PHE A 831 38.23 -4.60 -25.85
N THR A 832 37.31 -3.64 -25.96
CA THR A 832 36.72 -3.21 -27.24
C THR A 832 37.72 -2.54 -28.19
N GLU A 833 38.86 -2.06 -27.68
CA GLU A 833 39.97 -1.50 -28.49
C GLU A 833 41.02 -2.54 -28.94
N LEU A 834 40.81 -3.85 -28.68
CA LEU A 834 41.76 -4.88 -29.12
C LEU A 834 41.59 -5.21 -30.61
N ASN A 835 42.65 -5.02 -31.39
CA ASN A 835 42.68 -5.41 -32.80
C ASN A 835 42.78 -6.93 -32.98
N SER A 836 41.92 -7.48 -33.84
CA SER A 836 42.14 -8.76 -34.52
C SER A 836 43.53 -8.78 -35.17
N SER A 837 44.32 -9.83 -34.89
CA SER A 837 45.76 -9.93 -35.20
C SER A 837 46.09 -11.18 -36.00
#